data_AF-A0A6V7KEN6-F1
#
_entry.id   AF-A0A6V7KEN6-F1
#
_cell.length_a   1.000
_cell.length_b   1.000
_cell.length_c   1.000
_cell.angle_alpha   90.00
_cell.angle_beta   90.00
_cell.angle_gamma   90.00
#
_symmetry.space_group_name_H-M   'P 1'
#
loop_
_entity.id
_entity.type
_entity.pdbx_description
1 polymer ?
#
loop_
_entity_poly.entity_id
_entity_poly.type
_entity_poly.pdbx_seq_one_letter_code
_entity_poly.pdbx_strand_id
1 'polypeptide(L)'
;MFIPGAQGGVASRIASQAAIGASSTALSEVVLNNQQITRSYGDGLSHIAATGLLSGVFASAGAMLTPATKNAATREVADALDNISVRSATDVAAASLTDGGSVGAARISEATLEDLTPVAGGAVGKLARRAGSYLTPITRLMESPSKTARRTALELAENNFTLEGNARGIETPVAAETRVRGWRREEAAVVVANKQAYTKYKADGGYLSPAQFREEVGNAMRSGDVHANPVVQEAAQAMRTVVNRVKIEQQRMGLLPPDEELKAIGQESYFPRVYKVGKIVGERDKFRDMLVDWWSRGEKSMPREEAEITADVTINKIVGAKIPQDFANVFMVKSAGSTKGRTLNVPDRLMKDYLESDANYVLQRHIREASAEVELTRTFGSKTLEKQLKDIQDEYDSLMRSNPKDQAKLAKARDNDIRDITALRDRLVGTFGMSDDPSSFFVRAGAFLRRANYVTKLGGMTVSAIPDVARGVMVNGFQKITRGYGAMITQSPAWVASKAEQKKMAVGLETILHTRARTMGDLVDSSARTTAVEAGMERVTDVFGKLTMMGRFDDMNKTVNGMITSDGILSGAFAGRRLAKLGINDNMAARIRGEFQKHGEVIDGWHIGNFEKWDDQYVAGVFQSAVLKDVNNTIITPGIGDTPLWASTPLGKTVFQFKSFTTASYNRATLGGLQEGSAQFYYGTAFQIGLGALTYALKESAKGREVDWSPQKMVIEGIDRSGILGPLMEYNNMAEKATGGMVGLGALLGTSTQSRYASRGFIGSALGPTFGLLDTVTDVTAGVLNGDAGDRIIHNVRTLLPGNNLFWIAPIINQVDPGMR
;
A
#
# COMPACT_ATOMS: atom_id res chain seq x y z
N MET A 1 -12.16 24.42 -39.06
CA MET A 1 -11.62 24.14 -40.41
C MET A 1 -11.19 22.68 -40.42
N PHE A 2 -11.90 21.82 -41.15
CA PHE A 2 -11.61 20.39 -41.26
C PHE A 2 -10.42 20.16 -42.20
N ILE A 3 -9.43 19.37 -41.79
CA ILE A 3 -8.42 18.80 -42.70
C ILE A 3 -8.69 17.29 -42.79
N PRO A 4 -9.03 16.74 -43.97
CA PRO A 4 -9.24 15.32 -44.17
C PRO A 4 -7.92 14.60 -44.52
N GLY A 5 -7.76 13.37 -44.01
CA GLY A 5 -6.83 12.38 -44.57
C GLY A 5 -5.48 12.23 -43.87
N ALA A 6 -5.46 11.56 -42.72
CA ALA A 6 -4.33 10.72 -42.31
C ALA A 6 -4.88 9.53 -41.52
N GLN A 7 -4.72 8.31 -42.05
CA GLN A 7 -4.93 7.06 -41.30
C GLN A 7 -3.84 6.93 -40.24
N GLY A 8 -3.93 7.74 -39.19
CA GLY A 8 -3.10 7.60 -38.02
C GLY A 8 -3.53 6.37 -37.22
N GLY A 9 -2.56 5.52 -36.87
CA GLY A 9 -2.76 4.33 -36.07
C GLY A 9 -3.39 4.64 -34.70
N VAL A 10 -3.85 3.60 -33.99
CA VAL A 10 -4.57 3.70 -32.70
C VAL A 10 -3.89 4.66 -31.71
N ALA A 11 -2.56 4.70 -31.68
CA ALA A 11 -1.78 5.62 -30.84
C ALA A 11 -1.96 7.12 -31.18
N SER A 12 -2.08 7.50 -32.46
CA SER A 12 -2.29 8.90 -32.84
C SER A 12 -3.72 9.35 -32.58
N ARG A 13 -4.70 8.43 -32.66
CA ARG A 13 -6.10 8.71 -32.29
C ARG A 13 -6.27 8.86 -30.78
N ILE A 14 -5.54 8.07 -29.99
CA ILE A 14 -5.46 8.22 -28.53
C ILE A 14 -4.81 9.56 -28.15
N ALA A 15 -3.71 9.93 -28.82
CA ALA A 15 -3.04 11.21 -28.62
C ALA A 15 -3.93 12.40 -29.03
N SER A 16 -4.66 12.32 -30.15
CA SER A 16 -5.56 13.39 -30.60
C SER A 16 -6.80 13.54 -29.72
N GLN A 17 -7.36 12.44 -29.20
CA GLN A 17 -8.51 12.49 -28.27
C GLN A 17 -8.09 13.02 -26.89
N ALA A 18 -6.90 12.65 -26.39
CA ALA A 18 -6.31 13.24 -25.19
C ALA A 18 -5.97 14.73 -25.37
N ALA A 19 -5.52 15.13 -26.57
CA ALA A 19 -5.28 16.53 -26.92
C ALA A 19 -6.59 17.36 -27.02
N ILE A 20 -7.69 16.77 -27.53
CA ILE A 20 -9.00 17.44 -27.58
C ILE A 20 -9.55 17.69 -26.16
N GLY A 21 -9.34 16.77 -25.23
CA GLY A 21 -9.64 16.98 -23.80
C GLY A 21 -8.73 18.00 -23.11
N ALA A 22 -7.54 18.27 -23.66
CA ALA A 22 -6.59 19.28 -23.16
C ALA A 22 -6.82 20.68 -23.77
N SER A 23 -7.45 20.79 -24.93
CA SER A 23 -7.81 22.08 -25.53
C SER A 23 -8.95 22.83 -24.83
N SER A 24 -9.72 22.17 -23.95
CA SER A 24 -10.80 22.83 -23.19
C SER A 24 -10.32 23.59 -21.94
N THR A 25 -9.02 23.55 -21.60
CA THR A 25 -8.46 24.21 -20.41
C THR A 25 -8.24 25.72 -20.59
N ALA A 26 -8.57 26.28 -21.75
CA ALA A 26 -8.50 27.72 -22.00
C ALA A 26 -9.59 28.54 -21.27
N LEU A 27 -10.65 27.91 -20.72
CA LEU A 27 -11.78 28.63 -20.13
C LEU A 27 -11.65 28.93 -18.63
N SER A 28 -10.68 28.36 -17.91
CA SER A 28 -10.46 28.66 -16.48
C SER A 28 -10.00 30.10 -16.21
N GLU A 29 -9.61 30.87 -17.23
CA GLU A 29 -9.34 32.30 -17.08
C GLU A 29 -10.62 33.11 -16.85
N VAL A 30 -11.78 32.69 -17.36
CA VAL A 30 -13.02 33.50 -17.27
C VAL A 30 -13.56 33.57 -15.84
N VAL A 31 -13.32 32.54 -15.02
CA VAL A 31 -13.75 32.52 -13.60
C VAL A 31 -12.77 33.29 -12.70
N LEU A 32 -11.49 33.36 -13.07
CA LEU A 32 -10.45 34.07 -12.31
C LEU A 32 -10.28 35.55 -12.73
N ASN A 33 -10.88 35.98 -13.85
CA ASN A 33 -10.81 37.37 -14.31
C ASN A 33 -11.89 38.28 -13.68
N ASN A 34 -12.79 37.74 -12.85
CA ASN A 34 -13.86 38.52 -12.20
C ASN A 34 -13.50 39.09 -10.82
N GLN A 35 -12.24 38.97 -10.38
CA GLN A 35 -11.74 39.66 -9.19
C GLN A 35 -10.39 40.30 -9.52
N GLN A 36 -10.39 41.63 -9.68
CA GLN A 36 -9.20 42.43 -9.91
C GLN A 36 -8.19 42.28 -8.77
N ILE A 37 -7.12 41.50 -8.95
CA ILE A 37 -5.82 41.71 -8.31
C ILE A 37 -4.73 41.34 -9.34
N THR A 38 -3.78 42.24 -9.55
CA THR A 38 -2.73 42.26 -10.58
C THR A 38 -1.96 40.94 -10.74
N ARG A 39 -1.98 40.37 -11.95
CA ARG A 39 -1.29 39.13 -12.34
C ARG A 39 0.15 39.40 -12.80
N SER A 40 1.13 38.68 -12.26
CA SER A 40 2.53 38.69 -12.76
C SER A 40 2.82 37.44 -13.61
N TYR A 41 3.81 37.52 -14.50
CA TYR A 41 4.19 36.51 -15.50
C TYR A 41 4.45 35.06 -14.96
N GLY A 42 4.42 34.83 -13.65
CA GLY A 42 4.56 33.51 -13.02
C GLY A 42 3.34 32.58 -13.11
N ASP A 43 2.13 33.10 -13.39
CA ASP A 43 0.89 32.30 -13.31
C ASP A 43 0.59 31.43 -14.54
N GLY A 44 1.15 31.77 -15.71
CA GLY A 44 0.96 31.00 -16.95
C GLY A 44 1.67 29.64 -16.97
N LEU A 45 2.72 29.47 -16.16
CA LEU A 45 3.47 28.22 -16.01
C LEU A 45 2.64 27.10 -15.36
N SER A 46 1.63 27.45 -14.56
CA SER A 46 0.77 26.48 -13.88
C SER A 46 -0.09 25.65 -14.86
N HIS A 47 -0.62 26.32 -15.89
CA HIS A 47 -1.41 25.69 -16.95
C HIS A 47 -0.55 24.85 -17.89
N ILE A 48 0.65 25.33 -18.25
CA ILE A 48 1.57 24.60 -19.13
C ILE A 48 2.14 23.37 -18.41
N ALA A 49 2.45 23.47 -17.11
CA ALA A 49 2.91 22.33 -16.31
C ALA A 49 1.81 21.30 -16.11
N ALA A 50 0.58 21.71 -15.74
CA ALA A 50 -0.54 20.77 -15.56
C ALA A 50 -0.91 20.05 -16.88
N THR A 51 -0.93 20.77 -18.00
CA THR A 51 -1.23 20.20 -19.32
C THR A 51 -0.08 19.34 -19.86
N GLY A 52 1.19 19.73 -19.64
CA GLY A 52 2.36 18.92 -19.96
C GLY A 52 2.46 17.63 -19.13
N LEU A 53 2.07 17.68 -17.86
CA LEU A 53 2.03 16.54 -16.95
C LEU A 53 0.99 15.50 -17.35
N LEU A 54 -0.23 15.94 -17.67
CA LEU A 54 -1.30 15.04 -18.09
C LEU A 54 -1.03 14.47 -19.49
N SER A 55 -0.54 15.28 -20.43
CA SER A 55 -0.21 14.81 -21.78
C SER A 55 0.96 13.82 -21.80
N GLY A 56 2.02 14.02 -20.99
CA GLY A 56 3.16 13.08 -20.91
C GLY A 56 2.80 11.71 -20.31
N VAL A 57 1.93 11.69 -19.29
CA VAL A 57 1.44 10.45 -18.66
C VAL A 57 0.51 9.67 -19.60
N PHE A 58 -0.34 10.35 -20.36
CA PHE A 58 -1.34 9.69 -21.22
C PHE A 58 -0.87 9.40 -22.65
N ALA A 59 -0.02 10.25 -23.25
CA ALA A 59 0.54 10.00 -24.59
C ALA A 59 1.47 8.77 -24.62
N SER A 60 2.04 8.42 -23.48
CA SER A 60 2.95 7.28 -23.37
C SER A 60 2.27 5.93 -23.10
N ALA A 61 0.96 5.91 -22.78
CA ALA A 61 0.21 4.68 -22.56
C ALA A 61 0.27 3.70 -23.75
N GLY A 62 0.35 4.22 -24.99
CA GLY A 62 0.49 3.40 -26.21
C GLY A 62 1.91 2.81 -26.42
N ALA A 63 2.97 3.54 -26.06
CA ALA A 63 4.36 3.08 -26.21
C ALA A 63 4.83 2.16 -25.05
N MET A 64 4.17 2.25 -23.89
CA MET A 64 4.58 1.60 -22.64
C MET A 64 4.14 0.14 -22.48
N LEU A 65 3.30 -0.37 -23.39
CA LEU A 65 2.93 -1.79 -23.42
C LEU A 65 4.04 -2.68 -24.01
N THR A 66 5.09 -2.09 -24.59
CA THR A 66 6.18 -2.85 -25.20
C THR A 66 7.06 -3.55 -24.15
N PRO A 67 7.54 -4.78 -24.43
CA PRO A 67 8.49 -5.49 -23.56
C PRO A 67 9.75 -4.66 -23.22
N ALA A 68 10.20 -3.80 -24.14
CA ALA A 68 11.36 -2.93 -23.96
C ALA A 68 11.22 -2.00 -22.75
N THR A 69 10.10 -1.26 -22.64
CA THR A 69 9.83 -0.37 -21.50
C THR A 69 9.72 -1.12 -20.17
N LYS A 70 9.11 -2.32 -20.18
CA LYS A 70 8.99 -3.17 -19.00
C LYS A 70 10.34 -3.71 -18.54
N ASN A 71 11.24 -3.98 -19.47
CA ASN A 71 12.60 -4.43 -19.17
C ASN A 71 13.46 -3.26 -18.68
N ALA A 72 13.31 -2.07 -19.27
CA ALA A 72 13.99 -0.86 -18.82
C ALA A 72 13.64 -0.51 -17.36
N ALA A 73 12.36 -0.49 -17.00
CA ALA A 73 11.94 -0.19 -15.63
C ALA A 73 12.48 -1.19 -14.58
N THR A 74 12.57 -2.47 -14.95
CA THR A 74 13.15 -3.50 -14.06
C THR A 74 14.66 -3.39 -13.96
N ARG A 75 15.36 -3.19 -15.08
CA ARG A 75 16.81 -2.96 -15.08
C ARG A 75 17.16 -1.75 -14.23
N GLU A 76 16.43 -0.64 -14.40
CA GLU A 76 16.67 0.59 -13.65
C GLU A 76 16.44 0.43 -12.13
N VAL A 77 15.58 -0.50 -11.70
CA VAL A 77 15.46 -0.80 -10.28
C VAL A 77 16.56 -1.75 -9.83
N ALA A 78 16.92 -2.71 -10.67
CA ALA A 78 18.05 -3.59 -10.40
C ALA A 78 19.33 -2.79 -10.23
N ASP A 79 19.68 -1.91 -11.16
CA ASP A 79 20.87 -1.07 -11.08
C ASP A 79 20.88 -0.22 -9.79
N ALA A 80 19.71 0.26 -9.34
CA ALA A 80 19.60 0.99 -8.08
C ALA A 80 19.79 0.09 -6.84
N LEU A 81 19.32 -1.16 -6.90
CA LEU A 81 19.40 -2.15 -5.82
C LEU A 81 20.71 -2.97 -5.83
N ASP A 82 21.37 -3.14 -6.97
CA ASP A 82 22.64 -3.87 -7.14
C ASP A 82 23.82 -3.00 -6.69
N ASN A 83 23.70 -1.67 -6.85
CA ASN A 83 24.64 -0.70 -6.26
C ASN A 83 24.57 -0.63 -4.73
N ILE A 84 23.57 -1.25 -4.11
CA ILE A 84 23.61 -1.65 -2.70
C ILE A 84 24.45 -2.94 -2.67
N SER A 85 25.78 -2.79 -2.73
CA SER A 85 26.68 -3.95 -2.81
C SER A 85 26.34 -5.02 -1.76
N VAL A 86 26.53 -6.30 -2.10
CA VAL A 86 26.32 -7.47 -1.20
C VAL A 86 27.28 -7.48 0.02
N ARG A 87 28.07 -6.41 0.17
CA ARG A 87 28.93 -6.08 1.32
C ARG A 87 28.81 -4.60 1.74
N SER A 88 27.75 -3.93 1.32
CA SER A 88 27.54 -2.49 1.51
C SER A 88 27.31 -2.17 2.97
N ALA A 89 27.83 -1.03 3.41
CA ALA A 89 27.52 -0.43 4.70
C ALA A 89 25.99 -0.25 4.93
N THR A 90 25.16 -0.35 3.90
CA THR A 90 23.68 -0.40 4.00
C THR A 90 23.12 -1.70 4.60
N ASP A 91 23.75 -2.86 4.35
CA ASP A 91 23.43 -4.11 5.05
C ASP A 91 23.87 -4.02 6.51
N VAL A 92 24.92 -3.23 6.78
CA VAL A 92 25.32 -2.81 8.12
C VAL A 92 24.37 -1.74 8.69
N ALA A 93 23.61 -1.00 7.88
CA ALA A 93 22.64 0.03 8.33
C ALA A 93 21.31 -0.53 8.79
N ALA A 94 20.82 -1.55 8.08
CA ALA A 94 19.73 -2.38 8.59
C ALA A 94 20.15 -3.08 9.89
N ALA A 95 21.44 -3.46 9.99
CA ALA A 95 22.05 -4.06 11.16
C ALA A 95 22.37 -3.10 12.32
N SER A 96 22.64 -1.81 12.05
CA SER A 96 23.10 -0.80 13.02
C SER A 96 21.96 -0.07 13.70
N LEU A 97 20.72 -0.56 13.60
CA LEU A 97 19.61 -0.17 14.48
C LEU A 97 19.78 -0.81 15.87
N THR A 98 21.02 -0.84 16.37
CA THR A 98 21.45 -1.61 17.56
C THR A 98 20.91 -1.07 18.88
N ASP A 99 20.31 0.13 18.88
CA ASP A 99 19.48 0.58 19.99
C ASP A 99 18.06 0.82 19.50
N GLY A 100 17.11 0.04 20.04
CA GLY A 100 15.69 0.00 19.68
C GLY A 100 14.89 1.28 19.94
N GLY A 101 15.52 2.46 19.90
CA GLY A 101 14.84 3.75 19.86
C GLY A 101 15.32 4.59 18.68
N SER A 102 14.40 5.06 17.83
CA SER A 102 14.69 6.33 17.14
C SER A 102 14.98 7.39 18.20
N VAL A 103 15.79 8.40 17.88
CA VAL A 103 15.98 9.58 18.76
C VAL A 103 14.63 10.09 19.29
N GLY A 104 13.59 10.06 18.46
CA GLY A 104 12.23 10.38 18.87
C GLY A 104 11.48 9.41 19.76
N ALA A 105 11.85 8.13 19.79
CA ALA A 105 11.30 7.18 20.77
C ALA A 105 11.87 7.48 22.18
N ALA A 106 13.12 7.95 22.27
CA ALA A 106 13.71 8.35 23.54
C ALA A 106 13.03 9.61 24.11
N ARG A 107 12.84 10.66 23.30
CA ARG A 107 12.19 11.90 23.79
C ARG A 107 10.69 11.81 23.94
N ILE A 108 9.98 11.02 23.13
CA ILE A 108 8.53 10.88 23.29
C ILE A 108 8.16 10.18 24.61
N SER A 109 9.09 9.44 25.23
CA SER A 109 8.88 8.89 26.57
C SER A 109 8.69 9.99 27.63
N GLU A 110 9.39 11.11 27.48
CA GLU A 110 9.35 12.29 28.35
C GLU A 110 8.21 13.26 28.01
N ALA A 111 7.68 13.20 26.78
CA ALA A 111 6.62 14.09 26.30
C ALA A 111 5.37 14.08 27.21
N THR A 112 4.79 15.25 27.51
CA THR A 112 3.55 15.31 28.29
C THR A 112 2.34 14.91 27.44
N LEU A 113 1.17 14.70 28.06
CA LEU A 113 -0.06 14.44 27.32
C LEU A 113 -0.40 15.58 26.33
N GLU A 114 -0.07 16.82 26.70
CA GLU A 114 -0.25 17.99 25.84
C GLU A 114 0.65 17.89 24.60
N ASP A 115 1.92 17.53 24.78
CA ASP A 115 2.89 17.37 23.70
C ASP A 115 2.45 16.33 22.67
N LEU A 116 1.73 15.30 23.11
CA LEU A 116 1.15 14.24 22.27
C LEU A 116 -0.22 14.62 21.66
N THR A 117 -0.74 15.81 21.95
CA THR A 117 -2.03 16.25 21.43
C THR A 117 -1.84 16.81 20.01
N PRO A 118 -2.67 16.40 19.02
CA PRO A 118 -2.65 17.04 17.71
C PRO A 118 -3.11 18.51 17.78
N VAL A 119 -2.43 19.40 17.07
CA VAL A 119 -2.74 20.84 17.03
C VAL A 119 -4.16 21.09 16.55
N ALA A 120 -4.96 21.91 17.24
CA ALA A 120 -6.41 22.01 17.01
C ALA A 120 -6.84 22.37 15.57
N GLY A 121 -6.06 23.19 14.85
CA GLY A 121 -6.42 23.66 13.51
C GLY A 121 -7.67 24.56 13.47
N GLY A 122 -7.93 25.29 14.56
CA GLY A 122 -9.12 26.15 14.71
C GLY A 122 -10.44 25.37 14.90
N ALA A 123 -11.58 26.07 14.74
CA ALA A 123 -12.90 25.48 14.92
C ALA A 123 -13.21 24.38 13.89
N VAL A 124 -12.81 24.61 12.63
CA VAL A 124 -12.96 23.63 11.53
C VAL A 124 -12.13 22.38 11.79
N GLY A 125 -10.87 22.54 12.23
CA GLY A 125 -10.01 21.42 12.59
C GLY A 125 -10.55 20.59 13.75
N LYS A 126 -11.12 21.22 14.79
CA LYS A 126 -11.79 20.52 15.90
C LYS A 126 -13.00 19.70 15.43
N LEU A 127 -13.85 20.29 14.59
CA LEU A 127 -15.02 19.58 14.04
C LEU A 127 -14.58 18.40 13.18
N ALA A 128 -13.61 18.61 12.29
CA ALA A 128 -13.07 17.57 11.42
C ALA A 128 -12.46 16.42 12.23
N ARG A 129 -11.71 16.73 13.29
CA ARG A 129 -11.12 15.71 14.18
C ARG A 129 -12.18 14.88 14.87
N ARG A 130 -13.21 15.54 15.43
CA ARG A 130 -14.34 14.84 16.07
C ARG A 130 -15.08 13.94 15.09
N ALA A 131 -15.28 14.37 13.85
CA ALA A 131 -15.83 13.51 12.82
C ALA A 131 -14.89 12.32 12.51
N GLY A 132 -13.58 12.57 12.47
CA GLY A 132 -12.54 11.56 12.28
C GLY A 132 -12.48 10.51 13.38
N SER A 133 -12.67 10.87 14.66
CA SER A 133 -12.61 9.92 15.77
C SER A 133 -13.78 8.93 15.78
N TYR A 134 -14.90 9.23 15.14
CA TYR A 134 -15.92 8.20 14.89
C TYR A 134 -15.51 7.19 13.80
N LEU A 135 -14.50 7.51 12.98
CA LEU A 135 -14.18 6.74 11.77
C LEU A 135 -13.03 5.78 11.97
N THR A 136 -11.90 6.22 12.54
CA THR A 136 -10.66 5.41 12.51
C THR A 136 -10.06 5.19 13.90
N PRO A 137 -9.36 4.05 14.14
CA PRO A 137 -8.73 3.78 15.42
C PRO A 137 -7.63 4.80 15.78
N ILE A 138 -6.86 5.27 14.79
CA ILE A 138 -5.76 6.19 15.08
C ILE A 138 -6.24 7.56 15.54
N THR A 139 -7.32 8.09 14.98
CA THR A 139 -7.92 9.36 15.42
C THR A 139 -8.55 9.24 16.80
N ARG A 140 -9.16 8.09 17.14
CA ARG A 140 -9.64 7.82 18.52
C ARG A 140 -8.50 7.78 19.52
N LEU A 141 -7.43 7.05 19.21
CA LEU A 141 -6.27 6.94 20.09
C LEU A 141 -5.64 8.30 20.36
N MET A 142 -5.60 9.20 19.36
CA MET A 142 -5.11 10.57 19.56
C MET A 142 -6.03 11.47 20.41
N GLU A 143 -7.28 11.06 20.66
CA GLU A 143 -8.19 11.72 21.60
C GLU A 143 -8.19 11.06 22.99
N SER A 144 -7.47 9.95 23.17
CA SER A 144 -7.41 9.21 24.44
C SER A 144 -6.92 10.08 25.60
N PRO A 145 -7.47 9.94 26.82
CA PRO A 145 -6.92 10.57 28.02
C PRO A 145 -5.61 9.92 28.50
N SER A 146 -5.24 8.73 28.01
CA SER A 146 -4.00 8.04 28.38
C SER A 146 -2.81 8.54 27.53
N LYS A 147 -1.76 9.02 28.20
CA LYS A 147 -0.48 9.37 27.57
C LYS A 147 0.15 8.13 26.94
N THR A 148 0.10 6.99 27.64
CA THR A 148 0.70 5.73 27.16
C THR A 148 -0.01 5.22 25.91
N ALA A 149 -1.34 5.34 25.83
CA ALA A 149 -2.10 4.96 24.64
C ALA A 149 -1.72 5.81 23.42
N ARG A 150 -1.63 7.14 23.58
CA ARG A 150 -1.19 8.04 22.50
C ARG A 150 0.23 7.74 22.04
N ARG A 151 1.17 7.58 22.98
CA ARG A 151 2.57 7.24 22.66
C ARG A 151 2.65 5.94 21.87
N THR A 152 2.02 4.88 22.39
CA THR A 152 2.00 3.56 21.75
C THR A 152 1.41 3.63 20.34
N ALA A 153 0.35 4.42 20.15
CA ALA A 153 -0.26 4.61 18.84
C ALA A 153 0.67 5.32 17.84
N LEU A 154 1.42 6.34 18.28
CA LEU A 154 2.40 7.07 17.46
C LEU A 154 3.61 6.20 17.10
N GLU A 155 4.04 5.32 18.01
CA GLU A 155 5.12 4.35 17.78
C GLU A 155 4.68 3.17 16.91
N LEU A 156 3.38 2.84 16.88
CA LEU A 156 2.86 1.69 16.15
C LEU A 156 2.43 2.04 14.72
N ALA A 157 1.64 3.10 14.55
CA ALA A 157 0.97 3.43 13.29
C ALA A 157 1.49 4.72 12.65
N GLU A 158 1.72 4.67 11.34
CA GLU A 158 2.12 5.83 10.57
C GLU A 158 0.98 6.84 10.50
N ASN A 159 1.30 8.10 10.79
CA ASN A 159 0.34 9.19 10.83
C ASN A 159 0.96 10.49 10.31
N ASN A 160 0.10 11.44 9.97
CA ASN A 160 0.49 12.79 9.53
C ASN A 160 0.05 13.89 10.51
N PHE A 161 -0.17 13.54 11.78
CA PHE A 161 -0.55 14.54 12.77
C PHE A 161 0.60 15.49 13.04
N THR A 162 0.25 16.77 13.17
CA THR A 162 1.16 17.75 13.72
C THR A 162 0.83 17.89 15.19
N LEU A 163 1.77 17.53 16.05
CA LEU A 163 1.59 17.52 17.51
C LEU A 163 2.02 18.86 18.11
N GLU A 164 1.45 19.25 19.25
CA GLU A 164 1.85 20.46 19.97
C GLU A 164 3.35 20.41 20.36
N GLY A 165 3.85 19.23 20.73
CA GLY A 165 5.26 19.02 21.05
C GLY A 165 6.21 19.31 19.87
N ASN A 166 5.76 19.15 18.61
CA ASN A 166 6.61 19.40 17.45
C ASN A 166 7.01 20.88 17.34
N ALA A 167 6.18 21.81 17.80
CA ALA A 167 6.52 23.23 17.86
C ALA A 167 7.64 23.52 18.89
N ARG A 168 7.76 22.65 19.90
CA ARG A 168 8.82 22.68 20.93
C ARG A 168 10.05 21.85 20.55
N GLY A 169 10.10 21.30 19.32
CA GLY A 169 11.18 20.44 18.88
C GLY A 169 11.14 19.03 19.46
N ILE A 170 10.02 18.61 20.05
CA ILE A 170 9.79 17.21 20.44
C ILE A 170 9.35 16.46 19.20
N GLU A 171 10.19 15.52 18.81
CA GLU A 171 10.02 14.79 17.59
C GLU A 171 8.94 13.69 17.69
N THR A 172 8.23 13.47 16.58
CA THR A 172 7.29 12.36 16.45
C THR A 172 8.09 11.11 16.08
N PRO A 173 7.91 9.96 16.75
CA PRO A 173 8.66 8.75 16.46
C PRO A 173 8.43 8.28 15.02
N VAL A 174 9.40 7.49 14.54
CA VAL A 174 9.23 6.70 13.32
C VAL A 174 8.44 5.45 13.71
N ALA A 175 7.20 5.35 13.23
CA ALA A 175 6.32 4.25 13.55
C ALA A 175 6.86 2.90 13.04
N ALA A 176 6.58 1.82 13.78
CA ALA A 176 6.87 0.45 13.38
C ALA A 176 6.28 0.16 11.99
N GLU A 177 5.07 0.65 11.68
CA GLU A 177 4.49 0.55 10.34
C GLU A 177 5.38 1.14 9.23
N THR A 178 5.97 2.32 9.45
CA THR A 178 6.86 2.95 8.46
C THR A 178 8.12 2.11 8.25
N ARG A 179 8.68 1.54 9.33
CA ARG A 179 9.84 0.65 9.23
C ARG A 179 9.52 -0.64 8.48
N VAL A 180 8.35 -1.24 8.75
CA VAL A 180 7.85 -2.41 7.99
C VAL A 180 7.74 -2.09 6.50
N ARG A 181 7.31 -0.88 6.12
CA ARG A 181 7.29 -0.46 4.71
C ARG A 181 8.68 -0.35 4.10
N GLY A 182 9.71 -0.02 4.90
CA GLY A 182 11.11 0.00 4.45
C GLY A 182 11.59 -1.35 3.92
N TRP A 183 11.07 -2.46 4.46
CA TRP A 183 11.37 -3.82 3.99
C TRP A 183 10.86 -4.14 2.58
N ARG A 184 9.99 -3.28 2.00
CA ARG A 184 9.55 -3.42 0.61
C ARG A 184 10.70 -3.33 -0.39
N ARG A 185 11.85 -2.73 -0.04
CA ARG A 185 13.05 -2.78 -0.89
C ARG A 185 13.55 -4.22 -1.09
N GLU A 186 13.54 -5.04 -0.03
CA GLU A 186 13.93 -6.45 -0.10
C GLU A 186 12.90 -7.25 -0.92
N GLU A 187 11.61 -6.92 -0.74
CA GLU A 187 10.53 -7.49 -1.56
C GLU A 187 10.73 -7.16 -3.05
N ALA A 188 11.15 -5.93 -3.36
CA ALA A 188 11.40 -5.49 -4.73
C ALA A 188 12.65 -6.16 -5.31
N ALA A 189 13.71 -6.31 -4.51
CA ALA A 189 14.93 -7.03 -4.90
C ALA A 189 14.61 -8.46 -5.37
N VAL A 190 13.75 -9.18 -4.63
CA VAL A 190 13.28 -10.52 -5.02
C VAL A 190 12.62 -10.51 -6.41
N VAL A 191 11.69 -9.59 -6.64
CA VAL A 191 10.97 -9.54 -7.93
C VAL A 191 11.90 -9.19 -9.08
N VAL A 192 12.78 -8.22 -8.85
CA VAL A 192 13.68 -7.66 -9.86
C VAL A 192 14.74 -8.67 -10.26
N ALA A 193 15.44 -9.27 -9.29
CA ALA A 193 16.48 -10.24 -9.56
C ALA A 193 15.92 -11.51 -10.25
N ASN A 194 14.75 -12.01 -9.84
CA ASN A 194 14.11 -13.13 -10.55
C ASN A 194 13.71 -12.76 -11.98
N LYS A 195 13.26 -11.53 -12.22
CA LYS A 195 12.89 -11.08 -13.57
C LYS A 195 14.11 -10.90 -14.47
N GLN A 196 15.23 -10.40 -13.95
CA GLN A 196 16.49 -10.33 -14.70
C GLN A 196 17.01 -11.72 -15.01
N ALA A 197 17.05 -12.61 -14.02
CA ALA A 197 17.47 -13.99 -14.21
C ALA A 197 16.59 -14.71 -15.24
N TYR A 198 15.27 -14.52 -15.20
CA TYR A 198 14.37 -15.08 -16.22
C TYR A 198 14.62 -14.50 -17.61
N THR A 199 14.93 -13.20 -17.70
CA THR A 199 15.26 -12.56 -18.99
C THR A 199 16.55 -13.15 -19.56
N LYS A 200 17.58 -13.36 -18.73
CA LYS A 200 18.83 -14.04 -19.09
C LYS A 200 18.55 -15.49 -19.51
N TYR A 201 17.80 -16.23 -18.71
CA TYR A 201 17.38 -17.61 -19.00
C TYR A 201 16.67 -17.73 -20.35
N LYS A 202 15.77 -16.80 -20.69
CA LYS A 202 15.09 -16.76 -22.00
C LYS A 202 16.04 -16.39 -23.14
N ALA A 203 17.00 -15.50 -22.91
CA ALA A 203 18.03 -15.17 -23.89
C ALA A 203 18.94 -16.38 -24.19
N ASP A 204 19.22 -17.21 -23.17
CA ASP A 204 20.01 -18.44 -23.25
C ASP A 204 19.21 -19.64 -23.83
N GLY A 205 18.06 -19.40 -24.45
CA GLY A 205 17.25 -20.44 -25.09
C GLY A 205 16.31 -21.22 -24.17
N GLY A 206 16.14 -20.78 -22.92
CA GLY A 206 15.26 -21.41 -21.94
C GLY A 206 13.79 -21.49 -22.38
N TYR A 207 13.12 -22.61 -22.09
CA TYR A 207 11.75 -22.90 -22.53
C TYR A 207 10.70 -22.80 -21.42
N LEU A 208 11.11 -22.77 -20.14
CA LEU A 208 10.19 -22.65 -19.02
C LEU A 208 9.40 -21.34 -19.08
N SER A 209 8.14 -21.40 -18.64
CA SER A 209 7.34 -20.20 -18.40
C SER A 209 7.90 -19.40 -17.20
N PRO A 210 7.52 -18.13 -17.03
CA PRO A 210 7.99 -17.33 -15.89
C PRO A 210 7.63 -17.94 -14.53
N ALA A 211 6.49 -18.65 -14.43
CA ALA A 211 6.07 -19.31 -13.18
C ALA A 211 6.92 -20.54 -12.90
N GLN A 212 7.08 -21.42 -13.89
CA GLN A 212 7.91 -22.62 -13.77
C GLN A 212 9.37 -22.29 -13.47
N PHE A 213 9.91 -21.23 -14.09
CA PHE A 213 11.27 -20.78 -13.77
C PHE A 213 11.41 -20.41 -12.29
N ARG A 214 10.44 -19.67 -11.71
CA ARG A 214 10.48 -19.31 -10.28
C ARG A 214 10.30 -20.51 -9.37
N GLU A 215 9.52 -21.50 -9.79
CA GLU A 215 9.39 -22.78 -9.09
C GLU A 215 10.73 -23.53 -9.06
N GLU A 216 11.46 -23.57 -10.19
CA GLU A 216 12.80 -24.19 -10.22
C GLU A 216 13.83 -23.43 -9.39
N VAL A 217 13.76 -22.08 -9.37
CA VAL A 217 14.59 -21.28 -8.45
C VAL A 217 14.29 -21.63 -7.00
N GLY A 218 13.02 -21.72 -6.59
CA GLY A 218 12.70 -22.10 -5.21
C GLY A 218 13.04 -23.55 -4.88
N ASN A 219 12.93 -24.47 -5.85
CA ASN A 219 13.41 -25.84 -5.70
C ASN A 219 14.92 -25.86 -5.46
N ALA A 220 15.70 -25.13 -6.26
CA ALA A 220 17.14 -24.99 -6.10
C ALA A 220 17.49 -24.41 -4.72
N MET A 221 16.75 -23.41 -4.26
CA MET A 221 16.91 -22.84 -2.91
C MET A 221 16.64 -23.86 -1.79
N ARG A 222 15.70 -24.80 -1.97
CA ARG A 222 15.47 -25.89 -0.99
C ARG A 222 16.59 -26.94 -1.01
N SER A 223 17.30 -27.08 -2.12
CA SER A 223 18.35 -28.09 -2.33
C SER A 223 19.75 -27.47 -2.36
N GLY A 224 20.07 -26.63 -1.38
CA GLY A 224 21.43 -26.10 -1.21
C GLY A 224 21.85 -25.05 -2.25
N ASP A 225 20.90 -24.40 -2.91
CA ASP A 225 21.15 -23.43 -3.99
C ASP A 225 21.87 -24.05 -5.21
N VAL A 226 21.60 -25.34 -5.48
CA VAL A 226 22.19 -26.11 -6.60
C VAL A 226 21.14 -26.43 -7.66
N HIS A 227 21.48 -26.26 -8.93
CA HIS A 227 20.60 -26.62 -10.05
C HIS A 227 21.39 -26.91 -11.34
N ALA A 228 20.90 -27.83 -12.17
CA ALA A 228 21.57 -28.21 -13.43
C ALA A 228 21.68 -27.06 -14.44
N ASN A 229 20.69 -26.16 -14.45
CA ASN A 229 20.74 -24.92 -15.22
C ASN A 229 21.49 -23.82 -14.42
N PRO A 230 22.59 -23.25 -14.96
CA PRO A 230 23.42 -22.29 -14.25
C PRO A 230 22.69 -20.97 -13.94
N VAL A 231 21.75 -20.54 -14.80
CA VAL A 231 20.97 -19.30 -14.56
C VAL A 231 19.99 -19.47 -13.40
N VAL A 232 19.37 -20.65 -13.30
CA VAL A 232 18.49 -20.99 -12.15
C VAL A 232 19.31 -21.07 -10.86
N GLN A 233 20.51 -21.65 -10.93
CA GLN A 233 21.42 -21.74 -9.79
C GLN A 233 21.87 -20.35 -9.31
N GLU A 234 22.34 -19.49 -10.22
CA GLU A 234 22.73 -18.11 -9.94
C GLU A 234 21.56 -17.31 -9.34
N ALA A 235 20.35 -17.50 -9.87
CA ALA A 235 19.15 -16.87 -9.32
C ALA A 235 18.86 -17.33 -7.89
N ALA A 236 18.96 -18.62 -7.59
CA ALA A 236 18.78 -19.15 -6.24
C ALA A 236 19.81 -18.57 -5.25
N GLN A 237 21.07 -18.50 -5.66
CA GLN A 237 22.16 -17.90 -4.87
C GLN A 237 21.95 -16.40 -4.64
N ALA A 238 21.47 -15.66 -5.65
CA ALA A 238 21.13 -14.25 -5.50
C ALA A 238 19.97 -14.08 -4.49
N MET A 239 18.90 -14.88 -4.60
CA MET A 239 17.76 -14.84 -3.67
C MET A 239 18.15 -15.23 -2.23
N ARG A 240 19.15 -16.11 -2.07
CA ARG A 240 19.68 -16.51 -0.77
C ARG A 240 20.17 -15.32 0.04
N THR A 241 20.77 -14.33 -0.62
CA THR A 241 21.26 -13.11 0.05
C THR A 241 20.13 -12.36 0.74
N VAL A 242 18.99 -12.21 0.07
CA VAL A 242 17.80 -11.53 0.62
C VAL A 242 17.21 -12.32 1.80
N VAL A 243 17.11 -13.65 1.68
CA VAL A 243 16.66 -14.51 2.78
C VAL A 243 17.56 -14.35 4.00
N ASN A 244 18.88 -14.36 3.79
CA ASN A 244 19.84 -14.27 4.87
C ASN A 244 19.76 -12.92 5.60
N ARG A 245 19.48 -11.81 4.90
CA ARG A 245 19.25 -10.50 5.55
C ARG A 245 18.08 -10.56 6.54
N VAL A 246 16.94 -11.08 6.10
CA VAL A 246 15.75 -11.25 6.96
C VAL A 246 16.07 -12.19 8.13
N LYS A 247 16.73 -13.31 7.85
CA LYS A 247 17.13 -14.32 8.82
C LYS A 247 18.00 -13.73 9.94
N ILE A 248 19.02 -12.96 9.58
CA ILE A 248 19.94 -12.31 10.51
C ILE A 248 19.19 -11.36 11.44
N GLU A 249 18.27 -10.55 10.92
CA GLU A 249 17.45 -9.65 11.74
C GLU A 249 16.53 -10.43 12.70
N GLN A 250 15.91 -11.51 12.24
CA GLN A 250 15.12 -12.38 13.12
C GLN A 250 15.97 -13.01 14.22
N GLN A 251 17.20 -13.46 13.91
CA GLN A 251 18.12 -14.02 14.89
C GLN A 251 18.56 -12.99 15.93
N ARG A 252 18.89 -11.76 15.49
CA ARG A 252 19.24 -10.65 16.39
C ARG A 252 18.12 -10.32 17.37
N MET A 253 16.87 -10.41 16.92
CA MET A 253 15.69 -10.16 17.75
C MET A 253 15.26 -11.39 18.57
N GLY A 254 15.99 -12.50 18.53
CA GLY A 254 15.63 -13.75 19.22
C GLY A 254 14.37 -14.43 18.68
N LEU A 255 13.91 -14.05 17.48
CA LEU A 255 12.74 -14.61 16.81
C LEU A 255 13.06 -15.94 16.13
N LEU A 256 14.30 -16.12 15.67
CA LEU A 256 14.81 -17.32 15.01
C LEU A 256 16.06 -17.85 15.73
N PRO A 257 16.22 -19.18 15.90
CA PRO A 257 17.42 -19.75 16.53
C PRO A 257 18.70 -19.58 15.68
N PRO A 258 19.89 -19.72 16.29
CA PRO A 258 21.18 -19.65 15.57
C PRO A 258 21.32 -20.71 14.48
N ASP A 259 22.21 -20.44 13.51
CA ASP A 259 22.42 -21.30 12.34
C ASP A 259 22.85 -22.73 12.68
N GLU A 260 23.56 -22.93 13.79
CA GLU A 260 23.97 -24.25 14.28
C GLU A 260 22.76 -25.14 14.64
N GLU A 261 21.73 -24.54 15.26
CA GLU A 261 20.49 -25.23 15.59
C GLU A 261 19.63 -25.48 14.33
N LEU A 262 19.64 -24.55 13.37
CA LEU A 262 18.93 -24.71 12.08
C LEU A 262 19.54 -25.83 11.22
N LYS A 263 20.87 -25.98 11.23
CA LYS A 263 21.56 -27.07 10.53
C LYS A 263 21.31 -28.42 11.22
N ALA A 264 21.26 -28.44 12.55
CA ALA A 264 21.02 -29.67 13.34
C ALA A 264 19.64 -30.31 13.09
N ILE A 265 18.64 -29.55 12.62
CA ILE A 265 17.30 -30.05 12.22
C ILE A 265 17.21 -30.44 10.74
N GLY A 266 18.34 -30.60 10.05
CA GLY A 266 18.38 -31.15 8.69
C GLY A 266 18.07 -30.15 7.57
N GLN A 267 18.18 -28.84 7.82
CA GLN A 267 18.11 -27.83 6.76
C GLN A 267 19.52 -27.49 6.27
N GLU A 268 19.95 -28.07 5.14
CA GLU A 268 21.21 -27.72 4.48
C GLU A 268 21.24 -26.24 4.04
N SER A 269 20.07 -25.68 3.68
CA SER A 269 19.88 -24.26 3.37
C SER A 269 18.47 -23.79 3.79
N TYR A 270 18.37 -22.71 4.57
CA TYR A 270 17.11 -22.22 5.15
C TYR A 270 16.23 -21.55 4.10
N PHE A 271 15.23 -22.24 3.53
CA PHE A 271 14.20 -21.62 2.68
C PHE A 271 12.82 -21.72 3.35
N PRO A 272 12.06 -20.62 3.50
CA PRO A 272 10.79 -20.65 4.21
C PRO A 272 9.81 -21.69 3.65
N ARG A 273 9.12 -22.38 4.55
CA ARG A 273 8.08 -23.35 4.18
C ARG A 273 6.74 -22.63 4.10
N VAL A 274 6.13 -22.68 2.92
CA VAL A 274 4.75 -22.24 2.71
C VAL A 274 3.97 -23.43 2.18
N TYR A 275 2.91 -23.82 2.88
CA TYR A 275 2.16 -25.03 2.57
C TYR A 275 1.05 -24.77 1.54
N LYS A 276 0.90 -25.68 0.58
CA LYS A 276 -0.21 -25.71 -0.38
C LYS A 276 -1.44 -26.31 0.29
N VAL A 277 -2.10 -25.51 1.14
CA VAL A 277 -3.25 -25.95 1.97
C VAL A 277 -4.32 -26.63 1.13
N GLY A 278 -4.66 -26.10 -0.05
CA GLY A 278 -5.65 -26.71 -0.95
C GLY A 278 -5.28 -28.14 -1.37
N LYS A 279 -3.99 -28.40 -1.64
CA LYS A 279 -3.51 -29.74 -2.00
C LYS A 279 -3.47 -30.67 -0.79
N ILE A 280 -3.08 -30.17 0.38
CA ILE A 280 -3.11 -30.95 1.63
C ILE A 280 -4.55 -31.34 2.00
N VAL A 281 -5.52 -30.46 1.80
CA VAL A 281 -6.94 -30.78 2.02
C VAL A 281 -7.46 -31.78 0.99
N GLY A 282 -7.12 -31.60 -0.29
CA GLY A 282 -7.56 -32.51 -1.37
C GLY A 282 -6.89 -33.88 -1.35
N GLU A 283 -5.67 -33.99 -0.80
CA GLU A 283 -4.89 -35.22 -0.69
C GLU A 283 -4.56 -35.55 0.78
N ARG A 284 -5.51 -35.29 1.68
CA ARG A 284 -5.31 -35.37 3.13
C ARG A 284 -4.70 -36.71 3.56
N ASP A 285 -5.25 -37.82 3.08
CA ASP A 285 -4.81 -39.15 3.46
C ASP A 285 -3.38 -39.42 2.99
N LYS A 286 -3.03 -39.04 1.74
CA LYS A 286 -1.67 -39.20 1.22
C LYS A 286 -0.64 -38.40 2.02
N PHE A 287 -1.00 -37.17 2.38
CA PHE A 287 -0.12 -36.33 3.19
C PHE A 287 0.02 -36.87 4.61
N ARG A 288 -1.07 -37.37 5.21
CA ARG A 288 -1.07 -38.06 6.51
C ARG A 288 -0.17 -39.29 6.48
N ASP A 289 -0.35 -40.17 5.51
CA ASP A 289 0.42 -41.40 5.37
C ASP A 289 1.91 -41.11 5.21
N MET A 290 2.27 -40.07 4.46
CA MET A 290 3.67 -39.61 4.33
C MET A 290 4.27 -39.18 5.68
N LEU A 291 3.52 -38.44 6.50
CA LEU A 291 3.96 -38.03 7.84
C LEU A 291 4.11 -39.24 8.78
N VAL A 292 3.11 -40.13 8.78
CA VAL A 292 3.08 -41.36 9.59
C VAL A 292 4.26 -42.26 9.22
N ASP A 293 4.49 -42.49 7.94
CA ASP A 293 5.58 -43.32 7.44
C ASP A 293 6.95 -42.73 7.77
N TRP A 294 7.10 -41.40 7.79
CA TRP A 294 8.36 -40.76 8.18
C TRP A 294 8.63 -40.92 9.68
N TRP A 295 7.63 -40.62 10.52
CA TRP A 295 7.80 -40.65 11.97
C TRP A 295 7.84 -42.04 12.59
N SER A 296 7.31 -43.03 11.89
CA SER A 296 7.37 -44.45 12.30
C SER A 296 8.69 -45.14 11.88
N ARG A 297 9.61 -44.45 11.20
CA ARG A 297 10.91 -45.01 10.76
C ARG A 297 12.10 -44.39 11.51
N GLY A 298 12.95 -45.21 12.15
CA GLY A 298 14.26 -44.81 12.71
C GLY A 298 14.47 -45.12 14.20
N GLU A 299 15.66 -44.81 14.75
CA GLU A 299 16.06 -45.10 16.14
C GLU A 299 15.28 -44.32 17.22
N LYS A 300 14.60 -43.23 16.84
CA LYS A 300 13.66 -42.45 17.68
C LYS A 300 12.25 -42.46 17.09
N SER A 301 11.82 -43.59 16.52
CA SER A 301 10.48 -43.73 15.90
C SER A 301 9.38 -43.65 16.95
N MET A 302 8.31 -42.91 16.65
CA MET A 302 7.09 -42.97 17.45
C MET A 302 6.21 -44.15 17.02
N PRO A 303 5.45 -44.78 17.95
CA PRO A 303 4.48 -45.81 17.59
C PRO A 303 3.53 -45.32 16.49
N ARG A 304 3.14 -46.21 15.58
CA ARG A 304 2.30 -45.83 14.42
C ARG A 304 1.01 -45.12 14.84
N GLU A 305 0.37 -45.59 15.91
CA GLU A 305 -0.85 -44.95 16.46
C GLU A 305 -0.59 -43.52 16.96
N GLU A 306 0.54 -43.27 17.62
CA GLU A 306 0.94 -41.92 18.05
C GLU A 306 1.34 -41.04 16.84
N ALA A 307 1.96 -41.63 15.81
CA ALA A 307 2.28 -40.97 14.55
C ALA A 307 1.02 -40.52 13.81
N GLU A 308 -0.02 -41.36 13.83
CA GLU A 308 -1.31 -41.08 13.22
C GLU A 308 -2.03 -39.91 13.90
N ILE A 309 -2.11 -39.91 15.24
CA ILE A 309 -2.67 -38.79 16.02
C ILE A 309 -1.86 -37.51 15.78
N THR A 310 -0.53 -37.61 15.82
CA THR A 310 0.37 -36.48 15.58
C THR A 310 0.21 -35.94 14.17
N ALA A 311 0.05 -36.79 13.16
CA ALA A 311 -0.18 -36.39 11.77
C ALA A 311 -1.52 -35.65 11.63
N ASP A 312 -2.59 -36.18 12.20
CA ASP A 312 -3.90 -35.50 12.14
C ASP A 312 -3.90 -34.16 12.85
N VAL A 313 -3.25 -34.06 14.01
CA VAL A 313 -3.05 -32.78 14.72
C VAL A 313 -2.21 -31.83 13.86
N THR A 314 -1.08 -32.29 13.31
CA THR A 314 -0.23 -31.48 12.43
C THR A 314 -0.99 -30.99 11.21
N ILE A 315 -1.78 -31.83 10.55
CA ILE A 315 -2.59 -31.46 9.39
C ILE A 315 -3.66 -30.46 9.77
N ASN A 316 -4.42 -30.72 10.84
CA ASN A 316 -5.45 -29.79 11.32
C ASN A 316 -4.84 -28.45 11.70
N LYS A 317 -3.63 -28.46 12.24
CA LYS A 317 -2.89 -27.25 12.52
C LYS A 317 -2.36 -26.60 11.24
N ILE A 318 -1.88 -27.30 10.22
CA ILE A 318 -1.44 -26.70 8.94
C ILE A 318 -2.63 -26.09 8.18
N VAL A 319 -3.75 -26.82 8.13
CA VAL A 319 -4.99 -26.41 7.47
C VAL A 319 -5.70 -25.30 8.26
N GLY A 320 -5.68 -25.40 9.58
CA GLY A 320 -6.27 -24.45 10.52
C GLY A 320 -5.32 -23.35 11.01
N ALA A 321 -4.05 -23.33 10.56
CA ALA A 321 -3.12 -22.25 10.87
C ALA A 321 -3.58 -21.01 10.12
N LYS A 322 -4.33 -20.20 10.85
CA LYS A 322 -4.85 -18.91 10.38
C LYS A 322 -3.69 -17.94 10.15
N ILE A 323 -2.61 -18.03 10.94
CA ILE A 323 -1.49 -17.09 10.93
C ILE A 323 -0.15 -17.83 10.76
N PRO A 324 0.85 -17.27 10.06
CA PRO A 324 2.26 -17.70 10.07
C PRO A 324 2.82 -17.98 11.49
N GLN A 325 2.48 -17.14 12.47
CA GLN A 325 2.75 -17.33 13.90
C GLN A 325 2.12 -18.61 14.48
N ASP A 326 0.95 -19.01 13.98
CA ASP A 326 0.34 -20.29 14.35
C ASP A 326 1.10 -21.46 13.75
N PHE A 327 1.88 -21.28 12.67
CA PHE A 327 2.86 -22.28 12.24
C PHE A 327 3.93 -22.50 13.32
N ALA A 328 4.40 -21.45 14.02
CA ALA A 328 5.27 -21.65 15.18
C ALA A 328 4.60 -22.48 16.31
N ASN A 329 3.27 -22.39 16.47
CA ASN A 329 2.47 -23.21 17.39
C ASN A 329 2.08 -24.60 16.80
N VAL A 330 2.06 -24.74 15.48
CA VAL A 330 1.89 -26.01 14.73
C VAL A 330 3.00 -26.97 15.11
N PHE A 331 4.20 -26.45 15.27
CA PHE A 331 5.41 -27.21 15.61
C PHE A 331 5.58 -27.50 17.12
N MET A 332 4.57 -27.21 17.96
CA MET A 332 4.55 -27.60 19.38
C MET A 332 3.89 -28.96 19.67
N VAL A 333 3.76 -29.85 18.68
CA VAL A 333 3.42 -31.24 19.03
C VAL A 333 4.67 -31.85 19.65
N LYS A 334 4.62 -32.10 20.97
CA LYS A 334 5.69 -32.78 21.70
C LYS A 334 5.88 -34.16 21.09
N SER A 335 6.82 -34.32 20.16
CA SER A 335 7.42 -35.64 19.96
C SER A 335 8.25 -35.93 21.20
N ALA A 336 8.12 -37.14 21.76
CA ALA A 336 8.97 -37.58 22.87
C ALA A 336 10.45 -37.32 22.53
N GLY A 337 11.12 -36.45 23.29
CA GLY A 337 12.57 -36.27 23.26
C GLY A 337 13.16 -35.10 22.45
N SER A 338 12.40 -34.08 22.04
CA SER A 338 12.94 -32.87 21.36
C SER A 338 12.56 -31.58 22.10
N THR A 339 13.21 -31.32 23.22
CA THR A 339 13.14 -30.04 23.94
C THR A 339 13.90 -28.99 23.13
N LYS A 340 13.17 -28.03 22.53
CA LYS A 340 13.61 -26.96 21.62
C LYS A 340 13.76 -27.36 20.14
N GLY A 341 12.67 -27.26 19.39
CA GLY A 341 12.71 -27.31 17.92
C GLY A 341 11.38 -26.85 17.30
N ARG A 342 11.34 -25.64 16.75
CA ARG A 342 10.16 -24.98 16.15
C ARG A 342 9.91 -25.36 14.68
N THR A 343 10.05 -26.63 14.30
CA THR A 343 9.78 -27.05 12.91
C THR A 343 9.19 -28.45 12.83
N LEU A 344 8.35 -28.68 11.82
CA LEU A 344 7.94 -30.03 11.42
C LEU A 344 9.19 -30.79 11.01
N ASN A 345 9.63 -31.76 11.82
CA ASN A 345 10.84 -32.53 11.58
C ASN A 345 10.63 -33.56 10.46
N VAL A 346 10.36 -33.07 9.25
CA VAL A 346 10.20 -33.82 8.01
C VAL A 346 11.06 -33.11 6.95
N PRO A 347 11.91 -33.83 6.20
CA PRO A 347 12.71 -33.26 5.13
C PRO A 347 11.85 -32.62 4.03
N ASP A 348 12.25 -31.44 3.55
CA ASP A 348 11.55 -30.73 2.47
C ASP A 348 11.39 -31.58 1.20
N ARG A 349 12.37 -32.46 0.90
CA ARG A 349 12.32 -33.38 -0.24
C ARG A 349 11.09 -34.30 -0.24
N LEU A 350 10.59 -34.69 0.94
CA LEU A 350 9.39 -35.53 1.07
C LEU A 350 8.11 -34.71 0.94
N MET A 351 8.17 -33.43 1.30
CA MET A 351 7.03 -32.51 1.26
C MET A 351 6.99 -31.64 0.01
N LYS A 352 7.91 -31.82 -0.95
CA LYS A 352 8.08 -30.96 -2.14
C LYS A 352 6.74 -30.65 -2.82
N ASP A 353 5.92 -31.66 -2.99
CA ASP A 353 4.61 -31.59 -3.64
C ASP A 353 3.57 -30.77 -2.88
N TYR A 354 3.72 -30.66 -1.56
CA TYR A 354 2.84 -29.96 -0.63
C TYR A 354 3.39 -28.60 -0.19
N LEU A 355 4.59 -28.25 -0.64
CA LEU A 355 5.21 -26.95 -0.42
C LEU A 355 5.09 -26.07 -1.66
N GLU A 356 4.99 -24.77 -1.43
CA GLU A 356 5.10 -23.75 -2.46
C GLU A 356 6.58 -23.55 -2.81
N SER A 357 6.85 -23.54 -4.11
CA SER A 357 8.18 -23.43 -4.68
C SER A 357 8.36 -22.15 -5.50
N ASP A 358 7.30 -21.39 -5.81
CA ASP A 358 7.47 -20.08 -6.45
C ASP A 358 8.29 -19.16 -5.53
N ALA A 359 9.56 -18.96 -5.90
CA ALA A 359 10.51 -18.19 -5.09
C ALA A 359 10.02 -16.76 -4.81
N ASN A 360 9.36 -16.09 -5.76
CA ASN A 360 8.81 -14.76 -5.49
C ASN A 360 7.72 -14.86 -4.43
N TYR A 361 6.76 -15.76 -4.61
CA TYR A 361 5.64 -15.86 -3.69
C TYR A 361 6.10 -16.19 -2.26
N VAL A 362 6.97 -17.19 -2.10
CA VAL A 362 7.47 -17.62 -0.79
C VAL A 362 8.25 -16.50 -0.11
N LEU A 363 9.18 -15.85 -0.82
CA LEU A 363 10.05 -14.84 -0.24
C LEU A 363 9.32 -13.53 0.06
N GLN A 364 8.46 -13.06 -0.86
CA GLN A 364 7.67 -11.86 -0.61
C GLN A 364 6.74 -12.04 0.59
N ARG A 365 6.13 -13.23 0.72
CA ARG A 365 5.30 -13.57 1.89
C ARG A 365 6.15 -13.58 3.17
N HIS A 366 7.28 -14.29 3.16
CA HIS A 366 8.17 -14.37 4.32
C HIS A 366 8.68 -13.00 4.77
N ILE A 367 9.10 -12.13 3.85
CA ILE A 367 9.58 -10.77 4.17
C ILE A 367 8.49 -9.96 4.87
N ARG A 368 7.25 -10.00 4.36
CA ARG A 368 6.12 -9.26 4.96
C ARG A 368 5.79 -9.74 6.37
N GLU A 369 5.84 -11.05 6.60
CA GLU A 369 5.57 -11.65 7.91
C GLU A 369 6.69 -11.34 8.90
N ALA A 370 7.94 -11.61 8.50
CA ALA A 370 9.11 -11.40 9.35
C ALA A 370 9.34 -9.94 9.69
N SER A 371 9.16 -9.02 8.74
CA SER A 371 9.37 -7.59 8.97
C SER A 371 8.44 -7.02 10.05
N ALA A 372 7.15 -7.39 10.06
CA ALA A 372 6.22 -6.96 11.10
C ALA A 372 6.69 -7.40 12.49
N GLU A 373 7.10 -8.66 12.64
CA GLU A 373 7.55 -9.20 13.92
C GLU A 373 8.87 -8.58 14.40
N VAL A 374 9.82 -8.41 13.48
CA VAL A 374 11.12 -7.77 13.75
C VAL A 374 10.90 -6.34 14.21
N GLU A 375 10.11 -5.55 13.49
CA GLU A 375 9.92 -4.13 13.83
C GLU A 375 9.09 -3.93 15.10
N LEU A 376 8.09 -4.78 15.37
CA LEU A 376 7.34 -4.75 16.63
C LEU A 376 8.24 -5.11 17.82
N THR A 377 9.06 -6.16 17.69
CA THR A 377 9.99 -6.58 18.74
C THR A 377 11.07 -5.52 18.97
N ARG A 378 11.60 -4.91 17.90
CA ARG A 378 12.58 -3.83 17.98
C ARG A 378 12.01 -2.58 18.67
N THR A 379 10.77 -2.22 18.37
CA THR A 379 10.13 -0.99 18.89
C THR A 379 9.64 -1.16 20.33
N PHE A 380 9.03 -2.31 20.65
CA PHE A 380 8.30 -2.51 21.90
C PHE A 380 8.94 -3.53 22.85
N GLY A 381 10.00 -4.21 22.42
CA GLY A 381 10.63 -5.34 23.12
C GLY A 381 9.89 -6.67 22.94
N SER A 382 8.66 -6.64 22.41
CA SER A 382 7.86 -7.84 22.13
C SER A 382 6.91 -7.59 20.96
N LYS A 383 6.71 -8.62 20.13
CA LYS A 383 5.67 -8.63 19.09
C LYS A 383 4.24 -8.56 19.65
N THR A 384 4.01 -8.92 20.92
CA THR A 384 2.67 -9.00 21.52
C THR A 384 2.21 -7.69 22.15
N LEU A 385 3.12 -6.74 22.42
CA LEU A 385 2.83 -5.48 23.11
C LEU A 385 2.29 -5.67 24.55
N GLU A 386 2.50 -6.83 25.18
CA GLU A 386 1.98 -7.14 26.52
C GLU A 386 2.32 -6.07 27.56
N LYS A 387 3.56 -5.58 27.55
CA LYS A 387 4.01 -4.50 28.43
C LYS A 387 3.21 -3.22 28.19
N GLN A 388 3.09 -2.78 26.94
CA GLN A 388 2.38 -1.55 26.59
C GLN A 388 0.88 -1.64 26.94
N LEU A 389 0.25 -2.80 26.70
CA LEU A 389 -1.15 -3.02 27.07
C LEU A 389 -1.35 -2.96 28.59
N LYS A 390 -0.43 -3.53 29.36
CA LYS A 390 -0.43 -3.45 30.82
C LYS A 390 -0.20 -2.02 31.31
N ASP A 391 0.77 -1.31 30.77
CA ASP A 391 1.08 0.08 31.15
C ASP A 391 -0.14 1.00 30.92
N ILE A 392 -0.89 0.77 29.83
CA ILE A 392 -2.15 1.47 29.56
C ILE A 392 -3.23 1.14 30.60
N GLN A 393 -3.40 -0.14 30.94
CA GLN A 393 -4.35 -0.55 31.98
C GLN A 393 -4.02 0.11 33.31
N ASP A 394 -2.75 0.06 33.73
CA ASP A 394 -2.28 0.61 35.00
C ASP A 394 -2.46 2.15 35.05
N GLU A 395 -2.21 2.85 33.93
CA GLU A 395 -2.46 4.30 33.81
C GLU A 395 -3.95 4.63 33.94
N TYR A 396 -4.83 3.87 33.29
CA TYR A 396 -6.27 4.06 33.37
C TYR A 396 -6.81 3.79 34.78
N ASP A 397 -6.29 2.78 35.47
CA ASP A 397 -6.63 2.52 36.87
C ASP A 397 -6.25 3.70 37.76
N SER A 398 -5.10 4.34 37.51
CA SER A 398 -4.73 5.59 38.18
C SER A 398 -5.69 6.74 37.86
N LEU A 399 -6.02 6.95 36.59
CA LEU A 399 -6.97 8.00 36.15
C LEU A 399 -8.36 7.81 36.76
N MET A 400 -8.83 6.57 36.89
CA MET A 400 -10.12 6.22 37.50
C MET A 400 -10.12 6.45 39.01
N ARG A 401 -8.99 6.23 39.70
CA ARG A 401 -8.83 6.56 41.12
C ARG A 401 -8.82 8.08 41.33
N SER A 402 -8.14 8.84 40.47
CA SER A 402 -8.06 10.30 40.60
C SER A 402 -9.33 11.02 40.15
N ASN A 403 -10.15 10.40 39.29
CA ASN A 403 -11.40 10.99 38.77
C ASN A 403 -12.61 10.07 39.02
N PRO A 404 -13.07 9.87 40.27
CA PRO A 404 -14.16 8.95 40.59
C PRO A 404 -15.47 9.22 39.81
N LYS A 405 -15.75 10.50 39.49
CA LYS A 405 -16.95 10.92 38.76
C LYS A 405 -16.98 10.44 37.30
N ASP A 406 -15.82 10.18 36.71
CA ASP A 406 -15.67 9.79 35.30
C ASP A 406 -15.32 8.30 35.12
N GLN A 407 -15.39 7.48 36.17
CA GLN A 407 -14.95 6.07 36.14
C GLN A 407 -15.56 5.27 34.99
N ALA A 408 -16.87 5.33 34.78
CA ALA A 408 -17.53 4.57 33.71
C ALA A 408 -17.04 5.02 32.31
N LYS A 409 -16.79 6.33 32.14
CA LYS A 409 -16.28 6.90 30.89
C LYS A 409 -14.82 6.49 30.66
N LEU A 410 -14.00 6.51 31.71
CA LEU A 410 -12.59 6.11 31.66
C LEU A 410 -12.43 4.60 31.46
N ALA A 411 -13.26 3.76 32.08
CA ALA A 411 -13.27 2.31 31.84
C ALA A 411 -13.62 2.01 30.37
N LYS A 412 -14.62 2.67 29.81
CA LYS A 412 -14.96 2.55 28.39
C LYS A 412 -13.83 3.04 27.48
N ALA A 413 -13.13 4.12 27.85
CA ALA A 413 -11.98 4.62 27.10
C ALA A 413 -10.81 3.64 27.13
N ARG A 414 -10.50 3.07 28.30
CA ARG A 414 -9.51 2.00 28.46
C ARG A 414 -9.78 0.82 27.53
N ASP A 415 -11.01 0.30 27.56
CA ASP A 415 -11.38 -0.87 26.76
C ASP A 415 -11.31 -0.57 25.25
N ASN A 416 -11.68 0.65 24.83
CA ASN A 416 -11.54 1.11 23.45
C ASN A 416 -10.08 1.23 23.02
N ASP A 417 -9.21 1.78 23.87
CA ASP A 417 -7.79 1.98 23.55
C ASP A 417 -7.05 0.65 23.44
N ILE A 418 -7.30 -0.27 24.38
CA ILE A 418 -6.74 -1.64 24.34
C ILE A 418 -7.19 -2.34 23.07
N ARG A 419 -8.50 -2.28 22.75
CA ARG A 419 -9.04 -2.85 21.51
C ARG A 419 -8.36 -2.24 20.29
N ASP A 420 -8.24 -0.91 20.23
CA ASP A 420 -7.72 -0.22 19.06
C ASP A 420 -6.22 -0.50 18.87
N ILE A 421 -5.39 -0.46 19.92
CA ILE A 421 -3.95 -0.80 19.84
C ILE A 421 -3.74 -2.26 19.44
N THR A 422 -4.50 -3.18 20.05
CA THR A 422 -4.47 -4.60 19.69
C THR A 422 -4.84 -4.79 18.22
N ALA A 423 -5.88 -4.11 17.75
CA ALA A 423 -6.29 -4.17 16.35
C ALA A 423 -5.25 -3.56 15.40
N LEU A 424 -4.57 -2.48 15.77
CA LEU A 424 -3.49 -1.90 14.96
C LEU A 424 -2.31 -2.89 14.85
N ARG A 425 -1.89 -3.50 15.97
CA ARG A 425 -0.85 -4.54 15.99
C ARG A 425 -1.23 -5.70 15.07
N ASP A 426 -2.44 -6.22 15.23
CA ASP A 426 -2.93 -7.36 14.46
C ASP A 426 -3.08 -7.02 12.97
N ARG A 427 -3.40 -5.78 12.61
CA ARG A 427 -3.40 -5.31 11.22
C ARG A 427 -2.00 -5.25 10.64
N LEU A 428 -1.01 -4.84 11.42
CA LEU A 428 0.39 -4.77 10.97
C LEU A 428 0.95 -6.18 10.68
N VAL A 429 0.59 -7.16 11.51
CA VAL A 429 0.99 -8.57 11.34
C VAL A 429 0.11 -9.31 10.33
N GLY A 430 -1.02 -8.71 9.91
CA GLY A 430 -1.93 -9.28 8.92
C GLY A 430 -2.91 -10.33 9.47
N THR A 431 -3.19 -10.31 10.77
CA THR A 431 -4.04 -11.29 11.48
C THR A 431 -5.43 -10.75 11.78
N PHE A 432 -5.61 -9.43 11.73
CA PHE A 432 -6.83 -8.78 12.14
C PHE A 432 -8.01 -9.05 11.18
N GLY A 433 -9.12 -9.53 11.74
CA GLY A 433 -10.36 -9.77 10.98
C GLY A 433 -10.32 -10.98 10.06
N MET A 434 -9.31 -11.85 10.21
CA MET A 434 -9.22 -13.11 9.48
C MET A 434 -10.37 -14.04 9.88
N SER A 435 -11.00 -14.69 8.89
CA SER A 435 -12.14 -15.58 9.14
C SER A 435 -11.70 -16.85 9.86
N ASP A 436 -12.58 -17.40 10.71
CA ASP A 436 -12.34 -18.68 11.38
C ASP A 436 -12.22 -19.87 10.43
N ASP A 437 -12.87 -19.80 9.26
CA ASP A 437 -12.74 -20.76 8.17
C ASP A 437 -12.45 -20.03 6.84
N PRO A 438 -11.17 -19.74 6.53
CA PRO A 438 -10.79 -19.13 5.26
C PRO A 438 -11.09 -20.00 4.03
N SER A 439 -11.30 -21.31 4.23
CA SER A 439 -11.64 -22.26 3.17
C SER A 439 -13.14 -22.30 2.86
N SER A 440 -13.96 -21.67 3.70
CA SER A 440 -15.40 -21.57 3.52
C SER A 440 -15.76 -21.00 2.15
N PHE A 441 -16.76 -21.63 1.51
CA PHE A 441 -17.28 -21.18 0.23
C PHE A 441 -17.66 -19.69 0.25
N PHE A 442 -18.29 -19.19 1.32
CA PHE A 442 -18.74 -17.80 1.42
C PHE A 442 -17.58 -16.80 1.46
N VAL A 443 -16.51 -17.13 2.18
CA VAL A 443 -15.31 -16.28 2.29
C VAL A 443 -14.60 -16.22 0.93
N ARG A 444 -14.44 -17.37 0.27
CA ARG A 444 -13.83 -17.47 -1.07
C ARG A 444 -14.66 -16.77 -2.14
N ALA A 445 -15.98 -16.98 -2.16
CA ALA A 445 -16.89 -16.32 -3.08
C ALA A 445 -16.84 -14.80 -2.91
N GLY A 446 -16.83 -14.32 -1.66
CA GLY A 446 -16.66 -12.89 -1.36
C GLY A 446 -15.33 -12.33 -1.90
N ALA A 447 -14.22 -13.02 -1.71
CA ALA A 447 -12.91 -12.63 -2.24
C ALA A 447 -12.87 -12.64 -3.78
N PHE A 448 -13.46 -13.67 -4.42
CA PHE A 448 -13.58 -13.75 -5.87
C PHE A 448 -14.39 -12.57 -6.44
N LEU A 449 -15.56 -12.28 -5.85
CA LEU A 449 -16.40 -11.17 -6.30
C LEU A 449 -15.71 -9.81 -6.12
N ARG A 450 -14.94 -9.62 -5.04
CA ARG A 450 -14.10 -8.41 -4.87
C ARG A 450 -13.05 -8.28 -5.98
N ARG A 451 -12.39 -9.38 -6.38
CA ARG A 451 -11.44 -9.38 -7.51
C ARG A 451 -12.15 -9.08 -8.84
N ALA A 452 -13.32 -9.67 -9.05
CA ALA A 452 -14.15 -9.37 -10.22
C ALA A 452 -14.54 -7.88 -10.27
N ASN A 453 -14.97 -7.29 -9.15
CA ASN A 453 -15.23 -5.85 -9.05
C ASN A 453 -13.99 -5.01 -9.38
N TYR A 454 -12.81 -5.43 -8.93
CA TYR A 454 -11.57 -4.71 -9.21
C TYR A 454 -11.33 -4.60 -10.72
N VAL A 455 -11.39 -5.72 -11.45
CA VAL A 455 -11.10 -5.76 -12.90
C VAL A 455 -12.21 -5.20 -13.79
N THR A 456 -13.43 -5.07 -13.26
CA THR A 456 -14.60 -4.53 -14.00
C THR A 456 -14.90 -3.07 -13.66
N LYS A 457 -14.53 -2.57 -12.47
CA LYS A 457 -14.92 -1.23 -11.99
C LYS A 457 -13.76 -0.24 -11.84
N LEU A 458 -12.50 -0.68 -11.82
CA LEU A 458 -11.34 0.21 -11.59
C LEU A 458 -10.49 0.57 -12.81
N GLY A 459 -10.97 0.40 -14.04
CA GLY A 459 -10.15 0.70 -15.22
C GLY A 459 -9.81 2.19 -15.37
N GLY A 460 -10.64 3.07 -14.81
CA GLY A 460 -10.43 4.52 -14.76
C GLY A 460 -9.76 5.04 -13.47
N MET A 461 -9.13 4.17 -12.68
CA MET A 461 -8.59 4.56 -11.36
C MET A 461 -7.48 5.62 -11.45
N THR A 462 -6.60 5.56 -12.45
CA THR A 462 -5.50 6.53 -12.62
C THR A 462 -6.02 7.93 -12.95
N VAL A 463 -7.04 8.03 -13.81
CA VAL A 463 -7.73 9.31 -14.06
C VAL A 463 -8.39 9.84 -12.79
N SER A 464 -8.87 8.94 -11.92
CA SER A 464 -9.45 9.32 -10.62
C SER A 464 -8.42 9.80 -9.61
N ALA A 465 -7.14 9.47 -9.80
CA ALA A 465 -6.04 9.83 -8.93
C ALA A 465 -5.33 11.13 -9.35
N ILE A 466 -5.73 11.77 -10.45
CA ILE A 466 -5.19 13.08 -10.88
C ILE A 466 -5.19 14.11 -9.73
N PRO A 467 -6.26 14.24 -8.91
CA PRO A 467 -6.24 15.16 -7.78
C PRO A 467 -5.15 14.89 -6.74
N ASP A 468 -4.59 13.67 -6.66
CA ASP A 468 -3.53 13.32 -5.71
C ASP A 468 -2.25 14.17 -5.94
N VAL A 469 -2.03 14.70 -7.15
CA VAL A 469 -0.91 15.62 -7.46
C VAL A 469 -0.96 16.88 -6.59
N ALA A 470 -2.17 17.37 -6.27
CA ALA A 470 -2.33 18.56 -5.43
C ALA A 470 -1.82 18.35 -4.00
N ARG A 471 -1.69 17.09 -3.54
CA ARG A 471 -1.11 16.83 -2.20
C ARG A 471 0.35 17.26 -2.11
N GLY A 472 1.13 17.02 -3.16
CA GLY A 472 2.50 17.53 -3.21
C GLY A 472 2.53 19.05 -3.08
N VAL A 473 1.58 19.74 -3.73
CA VAL A 473 1.45 21.20 -3.66
C VAL A 473 1.06 21.67 -2.25
N MET A 474 0.18 20.95 -1.56
CA MET A 474 -0.20 21.26 -0.17
C MET A 474 0.96 21.17 0.82
N VAL A 475 1.85 20.20 0.62
CA VAL A 475 2.93 19.88 1.59
C VAL A 475 4.24 20.61 1.25
N ASN A 476 4.56 20.74 -0.03
CA ASN A 476 5.85 21.26 -0.50
C ASN A 476 5.73 22.63 -1.18
N GLY A 477 4.52 23.08 -1.46
CA GLY A 477 4.25 24.29 -2.20
C GLY A 477 4.40 24.14 -3.71
N PHE A 478 3.75 25.05 -4.45
CA PHE A 478 3.64 24.96 -5.90
C PHE A 478 5.01 24.96 -6.61
N GLN A 479 5.91 25.88 -6.25
CA GLN A 479 7.21 26.06 -6.90
C GLN A 479 8.12 24.83 -6.80
N LYS A 480 8.18 24.18 -5.63
CA LYS A 480 9.03 22.99 -5.46
C LYS A 480 8.51 21.82 -6.27
N ILE A 481 7.18 21.66 -6.31
CA ILE A 481 6.51 20.62 -7.08
C ILE A 481 6.71 20.82 -8.57
N THR A 482 6.54 22.04 -9.09
CA THR A 482 6.78 22.31 -10.51
C THR A 482 8.25 22.10 -10.88
N ARG A 483 9.20 22.49 -10.03
CA ARG A 483 10.63 22.21 -10.22
C ARG A 483 10.92 20.70 -10.28
N GLY A 484 10.38 19.93 -9.33
CA GLY A 484 10.57 18.47 -9.28
C GLY A 484 9.98 17.76 -10.49
N TYR A 485 8.78 18.15 -10.91
CA TYR A 485 8.19 17.65 -12.15
C TYR A 485 8.95 18.08 -13.41
N GLY A 486 9.50 19.30 -13.44
CA GLY A 486 10.38 19.75 -14.51
C GLY A 486 11.61 18.86 -14.65
N ALA A 487 12.30 18.58 -13.53
CA ALA A 487 13.46 17.69 -13.48
C ALA A 487 13.16 16.28 -14.02
N MET A 488 11.96 15.77 -13.74
CA MET A 488 11.47 14.49 -14.25
C MET A 488 11.17 14.55 -15.77
N ILE A 489 10.44 15.56 -16.23
CA ILE A 489 10.05 15.68 -17.64
C ILE A 489 11.30 15.80 -18.52
N THR A 490 12.29 16.57 -18.08
CA THR A 490 13.55 16.77 -18.82
C THR A 490 14.53 15.61 -18.67
N GLN A 491 14.23 14.60 -17.84
CA GLN A 491 15.16 13.52 -17.48
C GLN A 491 16.52 14.06 -17.03
N SER A 492 16.52 15.14 -16.23
CA SER A 492 17.74 15.76 -15.71
C SER A 492 18.65 14.75 -15.00
N PRO A 493 19.98 14.93 -15.01
CA PRO A 493 20.90 14.10 -14.23
C PRO A 493 20.51 14.00 -12.76
N ALA A 494 20.06 15.10 -12.15
CA ALA A 494 19.57 15.13 -10.77
C ALA A 494 18.36 14.20 -10.55
N TRP A 495 17.43 14.16 -11.50
CA TRP A 495 16.28 13.25 -11.43
C TRP A 495 16.71 11.79 -11.49
N VAL A 496 17.65 11.43 -12.37
CA VAL A 496 18.14 10.06 -12.50
C VAL A 496 18.82 9.61 -11.20
N ALA A 497 19.71 10.44 -10.64
CA ALA A 497 20.40 10.18 -9.38
C ALA A 497 19.40 10.06 -8.21
N SER A 498 18.50 11.02 -8.07
CA SER A 498 17.49 11.03 -7.00
C SER A 498 16.56 9.83 -7.11
N LYS A 499 16.11 9.46 -8.31
CA LYS A 499 15.24 8.28 -8.52
C LYS A 499 15.92 6.99 -8.09
N ALA A 500 17.23 6.84 -8.32
CA ALA A 500 17.99 5.71 -7.81
C ALA A 500 18.04 5.72 -6.27
N GLU A 501 18.31 6.88 -5.66
CA GLU A 501 18.33 7.06 -4.20
C GLU A 501 16.96 6.74 -3.56
N GLN A 502 15.86 7.23 -4.14
CA GLN A 502 14.49 6.97 -3.67
C GLN A 502 14.16 5.47 -3.63
N LYS A 503 14.54 4.71 -4.67
CA LYS A 503 14.31 3.26 -4.72
C LYS A 503 15.02 2.53 -3.58
N LYS A 504 16.25 2.93 -3.25
CA LYS A 504 17.01 2.37 -2.12
C LYS A 504 16.31 2.64 -0.78
N MET A 505 15.56 3.74 -0.67
CA MET A 505 14.73 4.09 0.51
C MET A 505 13.33 3.45 0.50
N ALA A 506 13.08 2.48 -0.38
CA ALA A 506 11.77 1.87 -0.61
C ALA A 506 10.68 2.84 -1.12
N VAL A 507 11.07 3.97 -1.70
CA VAL A 507 10.17 4.94 -2.34
C VAL A 507 10.01 4.60 -3.82
N GLY A 508 8.78 4.63 -4.32
CA GLY A 508 8.49 4.43 -5.75
C GLY A 508 8.69 2.99 -6.26
N LEU A 509 8.19 2.00 -5.51
CA LEU A 509 8.26 0.57 -5.86
C LEU A 509 6.93 -0.04 -6.35
N GLU A 510 5.90 0.76 -6.61
CA GLU A 510 4.55 0.30 -6.96
C GLU A 510 4.47 -0.31 -8.37
N THR A 511 5.32 0.08 -9.32
CA THR A 511 5.42 -0.54 -10.65
C THR A 511 5.96 -1.97 -10.57
N ILE A 512 6.67 -2.33 -9.50
CA ILE A 512 7.25 -3.66 -9.31
C ILE A 512 6.35 -4.50 -8.41
N LEU A 513 6.02 -3.97 -7.23
CA LEU A 513 5.33 -4.72 -6.20
C LEU A 513 3.83 -4.74 -6.39
N HIS A 514 3.29 -3.73 -7.10
CA HIS A 514 1.86 -3.52 -7.30
C HIS A 514 1.08 -3.55 -5.98
N THR A 515 1.67 -3.06 -4.88
CA THR A 515 1.08 -3.19 -3.54
C THR A 515 -0.26 -2.49 -3.47
N ARG A 516 -0.39 -1.29 -4.06
CA ARG A 516 -1.66 -0.55 -4.07
C ARG A 516 -2.77 -1.29 -4.83
N ALA A 517 -2.46 -1.81 -6.02
CA ALA A 517 -3.39 -2.60 -6.82
C ALA A 517 -3.84 -3.85 -6.07
N ARG A 518 -2.90 -4.55 -5.41
CA ARG A 518 -3.17 -5.74 -4.61
C ARG A 518 -4.03 -5.45 -3.38
N THR A 519 -3.78 -4.35 -2.67
CA THR A 519 -4.62 -3.91 -1.55
C THR A 519 -6.04 -3.56 -2.02
N MET A 520 -6.20 -2.91 -3.18
CA MET A 520 -7.52 -2.59 -3.74
C MET A 520 -8.29 -3.83 -4.23
N GLY A 521 -7.59 -4.84 -4.72
CA GLY A 521 -8.15 -6.12 -5.15
C GLY A 521 -8.31 -7.16 -4.04
N ASP A 522 -7.96 -6.83 -2.78
CA ASP A 522 -7.90 -7.76 -1.65
C ASP A 522 -7.07 -9.02 -1.96
N LEU A 523 -5.96 -8.83 -2.67
CA LEU A 523 -5.01 -9.88 -3.07
C LEU A 523 -3.95 -10.17 -1.99
N VAL A 524 -4.01 -9.48 -0.84
CA VAL A 524 -3.01 -9.60 0.22
C VAL A 524 -3.19 -10.92 0.99
N ASP A 525 -4.44 -11.38 1.17
CA ASP A 525 -4.78 -12.66 1.80
C ASP A 525 -4.86 -13.79 0.76
N SER A 526 -3.71 -14.30 0.33
CA SER A 526 -3.60 -15.41 -0.64
C SER A 526 -3.49 -16.79 0.01
N SER A 527 -3.82 -16.92 1.31
CA SER A 527 -3.59 -18.11 2.13
C SER A 527 -4.33 -19.37 1.67
N ALA A 528 -5.27 -19.26 0.73
CA ALA A 528 -6.03 -20.40 0.20
C ALA A 528 -6.19 -20.31 -1.32
N ARG A 529 -5.10 -20.50 -2.08
CA ARG A 529 -5.24 -20.89 -3.50
C ARG A 529 -5.81 -22.31 -3.53
N THR A 530 -7.12 -22.44 -3.68
CA THR A 530 -7.76 -23.76 -3.67
C THR A 530 -8.14 -24.27 -5.06
N THR A 531 -8.35 -23.37 -6.04
CA THR A 531 -8.81 -23.77 -7.39
C THR A 531 -8.07 -23.08 -8.54
N ALA A 532 -8.07 -23.72 -9.71
CA ALA A 532 -7.47 -23.18 -10.94
C ALA A 532 -8.15 -21.88 -11.43
N VAL A 533 -9.46 -21.73 -11.18
CA VAL A 533 -10.24 -20.53 -11.53
C VAL A 533 -9.80 -19.33 -10.68
N GLU A 534 -9.62 -19.53 -9.37
CA GLU A 534 -9.11 -18.50 -8.47
C GLU A 534 -7.70 -18.04 -8.88
N ALA A 535 -6.83 -18.99 -9.24
CA ALA A 535 -5.48 -18.69 -9.74
C ALA A 535 -5.51 -17.94 -11.09
N GLY A 536 -6.46 -18.26 -11.97
CA GLY A 536 -6.68 -17.52 -13.21
C GLY A 536 -7.13 -16.07 -12.98
N MET A 537 -8.09 -15.86 -12.08
CA MET A 537 -8.57 -14.52 -11.71
C MET A 537 -7.49 -13.67 -11.06
N GLU A 538 -6.61 -14.25 -10.24
CA GLU A 538 -5.46 -13.55 -9.66
C GLU A 538 -4.52 -13.02 -10.76
N ARG A 539 -4.22 -13.84 -11.78
CA ARG A 539 -3.40 -13.41 -12.94
C ARG A 539 -4.06 -12.28 -13.72
N VAL A 540 -5.37 -12.35 -13.95
CA VAL A 540 -6.12 -11.27 -14.63
C VAL A 540 -6.07 -9.99 -13.80
N THR A 541 -6.24 -10.09 -12.49
CA THR A 541 -6.14 -8.96 -11.56
C THR A 541 -4.75 -8.30 -11.61
N ASP A 542 -3.68 -9.10 -11.58
CA ASP A 542 -2.29 -8.62 -11.65
C ASP A 542 -1.99 -7.93 -13.00
N VAL A 543 -2.48 -8.47 -14.12
CA VAL A 543 -2.31 -7.85 -15.44
C VAL A 543 -3.14 -6.56 -15.54
N PHE A 544 -4.40 -6.60 -15.11
CA PHE A 544 -5.28 -5.45 -15.11
C PHE A 544 -4.68 -4.30 -14.30
N GLY A 545 -4.14 -4.57 -13.10
CA GLY A 545 -3.47 -3.55 -12.28
C GLY A 545 -2.27 -2.88 -12.95
N LYS A 546 -1.59 -3.56 -13.86
CA LYS A 546 -0.54 -2.97 -14.72
C LYS A 546 -1.17 -2.10 -15.81
N LEU A 547 -2.25 -2.55 -16.44
CA LEU A 547 -2.93 -1.86 -17.53
C LEU A 547 -3.64 -0.58 -17.09
N THR A 548 -3.99 -0.45 -15.81
CA THR A 548 -4.53 0.82 -15.27
C THR A 548 -3.49 1.93 -15.23
N MET A 549 -2.19 1.62 -15.28
CA MET A 549 -1.06 2.54 -15.13
C MET A 549 -0.92 3.19 -13.73
N MET A 550 -1.68 2.72 -12.73
CA MET A 550 -1.67 3.32 -11.40
C MET A 550 -0.30 3.24 -10.73
N GLY A 551 0.36 2.08 -10.78
CA GLY A 551 1.68 1.91 -10.15
C GLY A 551 2.73 2.90 -10.67
N ARG A 552 2.66 3.23 -11.97
CA ARG A 552 3.56 4.21 -12.58
C ARG A 552 3.24 5.64 -12.16
N PHE A 553 1.95 5.99 -12.13
CA PHE A 553 1.50 7.29 -11.67
C PHE A 553 1.89 7.52 -10.20
N ASP A 554 1.79 6.49 -9.36
CA ASP A 554 2.23 6.56 -7.98
C ASP A 554 3.75 6.67 -7.85
N ASP A 555 4.53 5.84 -8.55
CA ASP A 555 5.99 5.91 -8.48
C ASP A 555 6.51 7.27 -8.93
N MET A 556 5.90 7.85 -9.97
CA MET A 556 6.16 9.21 -10.44
C MET A 556 5.97 10.23 -9.31
N ASN A 557 4.77 10.27 -8.73
CA ASN A 557 4.43 11.19 -7.65
C ASN A 557 5.30 10.97 -6.40
N LYS A 558 5.50 9.71 -6.00
CA LYS A 558 6.32 9.35 -4.83
C LYS A 558 7.77 9.75 -5.02
N THR A 559 8.35 9.54 -6.20
CA THR A 559 9.74 9.91 -6.49
C THR A 559 9.93 11.43 -6.52
N VAL A 560 9.02 12.18 -7.15
CA VAL A 560 9.08 13.66 -7.16
C VAL A 560 9.00 14.22 -5.74
N ASN A 561 8.07 13.72 -4.92
CA ASN A 561 7.98 14.17 -3.53
C ASN A 561 9.18 13.70 -2.70
N GLY A 562 9.69 12.49 -2.91
CA GLY A 562 10.89 11.97 -2.25
C GLY A 562 12.12 12.82 -2.55
N MET A 563 12.29 13.23 -3.81
CA MET A 563 13.34 14.16 -4.23
C MET A 563 13.25 15.50 -3.50
N ILE A 564 12.05 16.08 -3.39
CA ILE A 564 11.82 17.34 -2.68
C ILE A 564 12.04 17.21 -1.17
N THR A 565 11.59 16.11 -0.57
CA THR A 565 11.79 15.83 0.86
C THR A 565 13.26 15.63 1.18
N SER A 566 13.96 14.83 0.37
CA SER A 566 15.40 14.57 0.53
C SER A 566 16.17 15.89 0.44
N ASP A 567 15.92 16.68 -0.60
CA ASP A 567 16.53 18.00 -0.78
C ASP A 567 16.25 18.94 0.40
N GLY A 568 15.01 18.99 0.89
CA GLY A 568 14.62 19.84 2.00
C GLY A 568 15.28 19.48 3.34
N ILE A 569 15.53 18.19 3.58
CA ILE A 569 16.26 17.71 4.75
C ILE A 569 17.76 18.00 4.59
N LEU A 570 18.36 17.61 3.46
CA LEU A 570 19.80 17.70 3.21
C LEU A 570 20.28 19.16 3.12
N SER A 571 19.51 20.04 2.46
CA SER A 571 19.80 21.47 2.38
C SER A 571 19.59 22.22 3.70
N GLY A 572 18.88 21.62 4.66
CA GLY A 572 18.44 22.31 5.88
C GLY A 572 17.31 23.32 5.66
N ALA A 573 16.63 23.29 4.51
CA ALA A 573 15.53 24.22 4.21
C ALA A 573 14.23 23.94 5.00
N PHE A 574 14.11 22.79 5.66
CA PHE A 574 12.96 22.45 6.48
C PHE A 574 13.02 23.11 7.86
N ALA A 575 11.92 23.77 8.25
CA ALA A 575 11.77 24.34 9.59
C ALA A 575 11.83 23.24 10.67
N GLY A 576 12.33 23.59 11.86
CA GLY A 576 12.48 22.67 13.00
C GLY A 576 11.20 21.90 13.34
N ARG A 577 10.03 22.55 13.29
CA ARG A 577 8.72 21.89 13.49
C ARG A 577 8.46 20.76 12.49
N ARG A 578 8.81 20.95 11.21
CA ARG A 578 8.65 19.92 10.17
C ARG A 578 9.66 18.79 10.38
N LEU A 579 10.92 19.11 10.69
CA LEU A 579 11.93 18.11 11.01
C LEU A 579 11.50 17.26 12.23
N ALA A 580 11.03 17.89 13.30
CA ALA A 580 10.52 17.20 14.49
C ALA A 580 9.36 16.27 14.14
N LYS A 581 8.39 16.71 13.32
CA LYS A 581 7.30 15.86 12.82
C LYS A 581 7.82 14.63 12.05
N LEU A 582 8.93 14.76 11.34
CA LEU A 582 9.58 13.67 10.62
C LEU A 582 10.47 12.77 11.48
N GLY A 583 10.64 13.09 12.77
CA GLY A 583 11.49 12.31 13.68
C GLY A 583 12.94 12.80 13.76
N ILE A 584 13.23 13.99 13.21
CA ILE A 584 14.57 14.58 13.16
C ILE A 584 14.61 15.78 14.10
N ASN A 585 15.46 15.72 15.13
CA ASN A 585 15.77 16.87 15.98
C ASN A 585 17.03 17.60 15.50
N ASP A 586 17.39 18.70 16.16
CA ASP A 586 18.51 19.55 15.74
C ASP A 586 19.86 18.82 15.74
N ASN A 587 20.09 17.91 16.70
CA ASN A 587 21.31 17.09 16.75
C ASN A 587 21.39 16.13 15.56
N MET A 588 20.30 15.43 15.28
CA MET A 588 20.20 14.52 14.15
C MET A 588 20.32 15.28 12.82
N ALA A 589 19.68 16.45 12.69
CA ALA A 589 19.81 17.30 11.52
C ALA A 589 21.27 17.76 11.30
N ALA A 590 22.01 18.07 12.37
CA ALA A 590 23.43 18.41 12.27
C ALA A 590 24.27 17.21 11.80
N ARG A 591 24.01 16.00 12.32
CA ARG A 591 24.68 14.77 11.88
C ARG A 591 24.37 14.44 10.41
N ILE A 592 23.11 14.55 10.00
CA ILE A 592 22.69 14.38 8.59
C ILE A 592 23.46 15.36 7.68
N ARG A 593 23.54 16.64 8.06
CA ARG A 593 24.31 17.63 7.28
C ARG A 593 25.80 17.29 7.24
N GLY A 594 26.38 16.80 8.33
CA GLY A 594 27.78 16.38 8.38
C GLY A 594 28.07 15.21 7.43
N GLU A 595 27.21 14.20 7.42
CA GLU A 595 27.35 13.06 6.49
C GLU A 595 27.11 13.47 5.03
N PHE A 596 26.12 14.33 4.78
CA PHE A 596 25.88 14.91 3.46
C PHE A 596 27.10 15.70 2.94
N GLN A 597 27.76 16.49 3.78
CA GLN A 597 28.95 17.26 3.38
C GLN A 597 30.13 16.37 2.97
N LYS A 598 30.25 15.17 3.55
CA LYS A 598 31.32 14.22 3.22
C LYS A 598 31.02 13.43 1.94
N HIS A 599 29.78 12.97 1.81
CA HIS A 599 29.42 11.89 0.88
C HIS A 599 28.40 12.29 -0.19
N GLY A 600 27.64 13.35 0.07
CA GLY A 600 26.60 13.86 -0.81
C GLY A 600 27.15 14.73 -1.93
N GLU A 601 26.26 15.05 -2.88
CA GLU A 601 26.57 15.90 -4.02
C GLU A 601 25.39 16.81 -4.35
N VAL A 602 25.67 17.90 -5.08
CA VAL A 602 24.62 18.83 -5.56
C VAL A 602 24.61 18.80 -7.09
N ILE A 603 23.51 18.30 -7.66
CA ILE A 603 23.31 18.18 -9.12
C ILE A 603 22.11 19.04 -9.51
N ASP A 604 22.28 19.96 -10.47
CA ASP A 604 21.22 20.89 -10.91
C ASP A 604 20.54 21.64 -9.74
N GLY A 605 21.33 21.94 -8.70
CA GLY A 605 20.89 22.58 -7.46
C GLY A 605 20.01 21.71 -6.56
N TRP A 606 20.00 20.39 -6.76
CA TRP A 606 19.35 19.40 -5.91
C TRP A 606 20.38 18.64 -5.09
N HIS A 607 20.11 18.45 -3.80
CA HIS A 607 20.99 17.73 -2.89
C HIS A 607 20.71 16.22 -2.97
N ILE A 608 21.72 15.46 -3.40
CA ILE A 608 21.70 14.00 -3.53
C ILE A 608 22.52 13.42 -2.38
N GLY A 609 21.90 12.60 -1.54
CA GLY A 609 22.47 12.20 -0.26
C GLY A 609 23.57 11.15 -0.37
N ASN A 610 23.48 10.23 -1.35
CA ASN A 610 24.36 9.07 -1.48
C ASN A 610 24.50 8.30 -0.16
N PHE A 611 23.38 8.15 0.56
CA PHE A 611 23.36 7.69 1.95
C PHE A 611 23.99 6.31 2.18
N GLU A 612 24.13 5.48 1.15
CA GLU A 612 24.84 4.20 1.27
C GLU A 612 26.33 4.34 1.60
N LYS A 613 26.91 5.53 1.37
CA LYS A 613 28.32 5.84 1.60
C LYS A 613 28.58 6.46 2.98
N TRP A 614 27.52 6.80 3.72
CA TRP A 614 27.64 7.50 5.01
C TRP A 614 28.41 6.66 6.03
N ASP A 615 29.21 7.32 6.87
CA ASP A 615 29.97 6.64 7.92
C ASP A 615 29.02 6.20 9.04
N ASP A 616 28.02 7.03 9.31
CA ASP A 616 27.03 6.84 10.36
C ASP A 616 25.73 6.23 9.80
N GLN A 617 25.67 4.91 9.85
CA GLN A 617 24.55 4.16 9.28
C GLN A 617 23.26 4.28 10.11
N TYR A 618 23.35 4.63 11.39
CA TYR A 618 22.18 4.99 12.18
C TYR A 618 21.53 6.28 11.63
N VAL A 619 22.35 7.29 11.34
CA VAL A 619 21.89 8.57 10.75
C VAL A 619 21.30 8.34 9.36
N ALA A 620 21.91 7.49 8.54
CA ALA A 620 21.35 7.10 7.25
C ALA A 620 19.95 6.47 7.41
N GLY A 621 19.77 5.54 8.35
CA GLY A 621 18.48 4.91 8.63
C GLY A 621 17.39 5.89 9.09
N VAL A 622 17.76 6.90 9.88
CA VAL A 622 16.84 7.98 10.29
C VAL A 622 16.43 8.85 9.10
N PHE A 623 17.40 9.25 8.26
CA PHE A 623 17.13 9.99 7.03
C PHE A 623 16.18 9.22 6.10
N GLN A 624 16.47 7.95 5.82
CA GLN A 624 15.63 7.09 4.97
C GLN A 624 14.20 6.98 5.51
N SER A 625 14.06 6.76 6.83
CA SER A 625 12.77 6.63 7.48
C SER A 625 11.96 7.93 7.42
N ALA A 626 12.63 9.08 7.58
CA ALA A 626 12.01 10.40 7.48
C ALA A 626 11.49 10.68 6.07
N VAL A 627 12.29 10.38 5.03
CA VAL A 627 11.88 10.52 3.63
C VAL A 627 10.70 9.59 3.33
N LEU A 628 10.79 8.32 3.71
CA LEU A 628 9.72 7.34 3.49
C LEU A 628 8.41 7.73 4.19
N LYS A 629 8.50 8.24 5.43
CA LYS A 629 7.36 8.76 6.20
C LYS A 629 6.70 9.94 5.49
N ASP A 630 7.46 10.96 5.09
CA ASP A 630 6.93 12.16 4.44
C ASP A 630 6.27 11.82 3.09
N VAL A 631 6.91 10.96 2.30
CA VAL A 631 6.39 10.56 0.98
C VAL A 631 5.09 9.78 1.09
N ASN A 632 5.00 8.82 2.02
CA ASN A 632 3.77 8.04 2.19
C ASN A 632 2.63 8.86 2.85
N ASN A 633 2.97 9.88 3.63
CA ASN A 633 1.98 10.84 4.14
C ASN A 633 1.49 11.81 3.06
N THR A 634 2.37 12.23 2.15
CA THR A 634 2.03 13.13 1.03
C THR A 634 1.25 12.40 -0.06
N ILE A 635 1.77 11.27 -0.55
CA ILE A 635 1.10 10.41 -1.53
C ILE A 635 0.31 9.34 -0.80
N ILE A 636 -1.01 9.53 -0.73
CA ILE A 636 -1.95 8.80 0.13
C ILE A 636 -1.76 7.28 0.00
N THR A 637 -1.07 6.72 0.99
CA THR A 637 -0.87 5.28 1.16
C THR A 637 -1.56 4.87 2.46
N PRO A 638 -2.76 4.25 2.41
CA PRO A 638 -3.52 3.90 3.60
C PRO A 638 -2.69 3.07 4.58
N GLY A 639 -2.65 3.48 5.85
CA GLY A 639 -1.99 2.73 6.90
C GLY A 639 -2.91 1.89 7.77
N ILE A 640 -2.31 1.15 8.71
CA ILE A 640 -3.03 0.27 9.66
C ILE A 640 -4.03 1.04 10.52
N GLY A 641 -3.75 2.33 10.75
CA GLY A 641 -4.58 3.27 11.49
C GLY A 641 -5.68 3.95 10.70
N ASP A 642 -5.64 3.92 9.37
CA ASP A 642 -6.42 4.83 8.53
C ASP A 642 -7.80 4.32 8.11
N THR A 643 -8.17 3.11 8.52
CA THR A 643 -9.44 2.49 8.14
C THR A 643 -10.26 2.09 9.36
N PRO A 644 -11.60 2.14 9.32
CA PRO A 644 -12.44 1.68 10.42
C PRO A 644 -12.18 0.20 10.74
N LEU A 645 -12.26 -0.20 12.00
CA LEU A 645 -12.00 -1.60 12.41
C LEU A 645 -12.92 -2.60 11.73
N TRP A 646 -14.21 -2.27 11.60
CA TRP A 646 -15.20 -3.13 10.95
C TRP A 646 -14.86 -3.42 9.48
N ALA A 647 -14.11 -2.54 8.80
CA ALA A 647 -13.73 -2.69 7.39
C ALA A 647 -12.79 -3.88 7.12
N SER A 648 -12.17 -4.45 8.16
CA SER A 648 -11.32 -5.63 8.03
C SER A 648 -12.07 -6.95 8.19
N THR A 649 -13.34 -6.93 8.62
CA THR A 649 -14.18 -8.14 8.72
C THR A 649 -14.54 -8.68 7.32
N PRO A 650 -14.88 -9.97 7.15
CA PRO A 650 -15.22 -10.54 5.83
C PRO A 650 -16.33 -9.78 5.09
N LEU A 651 -17.38 -9.36 5.80
CA LEU A 651 -18.45 -8.53 5.25
C LEU A 651 -17.99 -7.07 5.07
N GLY A 652 -17.27 -6.52 6.05
CA GLY A 652 -16.73 -5.17 5.99
C GLY A 652 -15.80 -4.93 4.81
N LYS A 653 -14.93 -5.88 4.45
CA LYS A 653 -14.07 -5.81 3.26
C LYS A 653 -14.87 -5.66 1.97
N THR A 654 -16.06 -6.27 1.92
CA THR A 654 -16.99 -6.21 0.78
C THR A 654 -17.71 -4.87 0.71
N VAL A 655 -18.25 -4.39 1.84
CA VAL A 655 -18.96 -3.11 1.93
C VAL A 655 -18.00 -1.92 1.75
N PHE A 656 -16.80 -2.02 2.32
CA PHE A 656 -15.79 -0.97 2.35
C PHE A 656 -14.88 -0.96 1.11
N GLN A 657 -15.15 -1.81 0.13
CA GLN A 657 -14.31 -1.96 -1.05
C GLN A 657 -14.12 -0.60 -1.78
N PHE A 658 -12.86 -0.23 -2.03
CA PHE A 658 -12.40 1.02 -2.66
C PHE A 658 -12.53 2.31 -1.82
N LYS A 659 -12.94 2.21 -0.54
CA LYS A 659 -13.14 3.36 0.36
C LYS A 659 -11.97 3.62 1.33
N SER A 660 -10.96 2.75 1.33
CA SER A 660 -9.78 2.91 2.21
C SER A 660 -8.98 4.18 1.88
N PHE A 661 -8.85 4.53 0.60
CA PHE A 661 -8.13 5.72 0.15
C PHE A 661 -8.86 7.02 0.51
N THR A 662 -10.20 7.04 0.46
CA THR A 662 -10.99 8.22 0.83
C THR A 662 -10.84 8.51 2.32
N THR A 663 -10.81 7.46 3.16
CA THR A 663 -10.59 7.59 4.60
C THR A 663 -9.15 7.99 4.94
N ALA A 664 -8.16 7.38 4.28
CA ALA A 664 -6.76 7.75 4.45
C ALA A 664 -6.49 9.20 3.99
N SER A 665 -7.10 9.64 2.89
CA SER A 665 -7.03 11.03 2.40
C SER A 665 -7.50 12.01 3.48
N TYR A 666 -8.64 11.71 4.11
CA TYR A 666 -9.21 12.52 5.17
C TYR A 666 -8.24 12.67 6.35
N ASN A 667 -7.70 11.55 6.88
CA ASN A 667 -6.78 11.60 8.01
C ASN A 667 -5.47 12.30 7.66
N ARG A 668 -4.85 11.89 6.55
CA ARG A 668 -3.48 12.28 6.26
C ARG A 668 -3.39 13.71 5.79
N ALA A 669 -4.36 14.23 5.04
CA ALA A 669 -4.16 15.56 4.50
C ALA A 669 -5.34 16.52 4.59
N THR A 670 -6.53 16.09 5.01
CA THR A 670 -7.55 17.03 5.50
C THR A 670 -7.29 17.37 6.95
N LEU A 671 -7.22 16.36 7.83
CA LEU A 671 -6.86 16.59 9.23
C LEU A 671 -5.44 17.15 9.34
N GLY A 672 -4.44 16.45 8.80
CA GLY A 672 -3.04 16.92 8.84
C GLY A 672 -2.85 18.35 8.31
N GLY A 673 -3.49 18.69 7.19
CA GLY A 673 -3.40 20.02 6.57
C GLY A 673 -4.08 21.12 7.39
N LEU A 674 -5.26 20.86 7.96
CA LEU A 674 -5.95 21.80 8.86
C LEU A 674 -5.14 22.06 10.14
N GLN A 675 -4.38 21.07 10.64
CA GLN A 675 -3.51 21.22 11.81
C GLN A 675 -2.27 22.07 11.51
N GLU A 676 -1.73 21.98 10.29
CA GLU A 676 -0.62 22.82 9.84
C GLU A 676 -1.06 24.26 9.57
N GLY A 677 -2.25 24.44 8.96
CA GLY A 677 -2.84 25.76 8.70
C GLY A 677 -2.02 26.62 7.73
N SER A 678 -1.19 26.00 6.88
CA SER A 678 -0.30 26.72 5.98
C SER A 678 -1.06 27.31 4.79
N ALA A 679 -0.56 28.42 4.22
CA ALA A 679 -1.11 28.95 2.97
C ALA A 679 -1.09 27.89 1.85
N GLN A 680 -0.05 27.04 1.84
CA GLN A 680 0.15 25.93 0.91
C GLN A 680 -0.99 24.93 0.94
N PHE A 681 -1.48 24.59 2.13
CA PHE A 681 -2.63 23.72 2.29
C PHE A 681 -3.89 24.32 1.65
N TYR A 682 -4.18 25.61 1.87
CA TYR A 682 -5.42 26.23 1.38
C TYR A 682 -5.44 26.37 -0.15
N TYR A 683 -4.38 26.90 -0.78
CA TYR A 683 -4.35 26.97 -2.24
C TYR A 683 -4.22 25.58 -2.88
N GLY A 684 -3.51 24.65 -2.22
CA GLY A 684 -3.46 23.25 -2.63
C GLY A 684 -4.84 22.59 -2.58
N THR A 685 -5.70 22.97 -1.63
CA THR A 685 -7.08 22.46 -1.52
C THR A 685 -7.94 22.97 -2.65
N ALA A 686 -7.86 24.27 -2.96
CA ALA A 686 -8.54 24.84 -4.12
C ALA A 686 -8.07 24.17 -5.43
N PHE A 687 -6.77 23.95 -5.57
CA PHE A 687 -6.20 23.23 -6.71
C PHE A 687 -6.70 21.77 -6.79
N GLN A 688 -6.78 21.06 -5.67
CA GLN A 688 -7.31 19.69 -5.62
C GLN A 688 -8.78 19.63 -6.02
N ILE A 689 -9.61 20.58 -5.59
CA ILE A 689 -11.02 20.71 -6.01
C ILE A 689 -11.10 20.96 -7.52
N GLY A 690 -10.27 21.87 -8.05
CA GLY A 690 -10.17 22.12 -9.49
C GLY A 690 -9.79 20.87 -10.29
N LEU A 691 -8.80 20.10 -9.83
CA LEU A 691 -8.44 18.81 -10.44
C LEU A 691 -9.56 17.76 -10.31
N GLY A 692 -10.35 17.81 -9.24
CA GLY A 692 -11.55 17.00 -9.07
C GLY A 692 -12.61 17.32 -10.14
N ALA A 693 -12.82 18.61 -10.41
CA ALA A 693 -13.77 19.08 -11.43
C ALA A 693 -13.28 18.74 -12.84
N LEU A 694 -11.97 18.84 -13.11
CA LEU A 694 -11.36 18.33 -14.33
C LEU A 694 -11.58 16.82 -14.49
N THR A 695 -11.39 16.05 -13.41
CA THR A 695 -11.65 14.60 -13.39
C THR A 695 -13.11 14.27 -13.66
N TYR A 696 -14.04 15.12 -13.25
CA TYR A 696 -15.45 15.03 -13.62
C TYR A 696 -15.64 15.18 -15.13
N ALA A 697 -15.18 16.30 -15.69
CA ALA A 697 -15.31 16.60 -17.12
C ALA A 697 -14.69 15.49 -18.00
N LEU A 698 -13.47 15.04 -17.67
CA LEU A 698 -12.79 13.95 -18.39
C LEU A 698 -13.59 12.65 -18.36
N LYS A 699 -14.21 12.30 -17.22
CA LYS A 699 -14.97 11.05 -17.13
C LYS A 699 -16.32 11.10 -17.82
N GLU A 700 -17.03 12.22 -17.77
CA GLU A 700 -18.30 12.35 -18.50
C GLU A 700 -18.04 12.37 -20.01
N SER A 701 -17.01 13.09 -20.46
CA SER A 701 -16.56 13.07 -21.86
C SER A 701 -16.13 11.66 -22.31
N ALA A 702 -15.35 10.93 -21.52
CA ALA A 702 -14.92 9.57 -21.86
C ALA A 702 -16.10 8.56 -21.95
N LYS A 703 -17.22 8.85 -21.28
CA LYS A 703 -18.47 8.08 -21.37
C LYS A 703 -19.38 8.54 -22.50
N GLY A 704 -18.99 9.55 -23.29
CA GLY A 704 -19.84 10.13 -24.33
C GLY A 704 -21.02 10.95 -23.80
N ARG A 705 -20.99 11.38 -22.54
CA ARG A 705 -22.04 12.20 -21.92
C ARG A 705 -21.71 13.68 -22.01
N GLU A 706 -22.73 14.52 -22.09
CA GLU A 706 -22.56 15.97 -21.97
C GLU A 706 -22.07 16.36 -20.57
N VAL A 707 -21.11 17.27 -20.53
CA VAL A 707 -20.55 17.78 -19.28
C VAL A 707 -21.40 18.98 -18.83
N ASP A 708 -21.99 18.89 -17.65
CA ASP A 708 -22.61 20.05 -17.00
C ASP A 708 -21.52 20.98 -16.45
N TRP A 709 -21.33 22.12 -17.12
CA TRP A 709 -20.33 23.13 -16.80
C TRP A 709 -20.80 24.19 -15.79
N SER A 710 -22.01 24.06 -15.22
CA SER A 710 -22.51 25.02 -14.25
C SER A 710 -21.54 25.14 -13.06
N PRO A 711 -21.21 26.36 -12.59
CA PRO A 711 -20.23 26.55 -11.52
C PRO A 711 -20.54 25.74 -10.27
N GLN A 712 -21.82 25.66 -9.89
CA GLN A 712 -22.30 24.89 -8.75
C GLN A 712 -22.02 23.39 -8.93
N LYS A 713 -22.30 22.84 -10.13
CA LYS A 713 -22.02 21.42 -10.42
C LYS A 713 -20.52 21.13 -10.45
N MET A 714 -19.73 22.00 -11.07
CA MET A 714 -18.27 21.86 -11.12
C MET A 714 -17.64 21.90 -9.72
N VAL A 715 -18.12 22.77 -8.83
CA VAL A 715 -17.65 22.84 -7.44
C VAL A 715 -18.01 21.57 -6.67
N ILE A 716 -19.26 21.11 -6.71
CA ILE A 716 -19.67 19.93 -5.93
C ILE A 716 -19.05 18.63 -6.46
N GLU A 717 -18.94 18.48 -7.79
CA GLU A 717 -18.20 17.37 -8.40
C GLU A 717 -16.70 17.46 -8.10
N GLY A 718 -16.15 18.67 -8.07
CA GLY A 718 -14.79 18.93 -7.63
C GLY A 718 -14.54 18.51 -6.19
N ILE A 719 -15.46 18.83 -5.28
CA ILE A 719 -15.38 18.40 -3.87
C ILE A 719 -15.51 16.88 -3.74
N ASP A 720 -16.47 16.23 -4.42
CA ASP A 720 -16.63 14.77 -4.37
C ASP A 720 -15.41 14.03 -4.93
N ARG A 721 -14.89 14.48 -6.08
CA ARG A 721 -13.81 13.79 -6.80
C ARG A 721 -12.42 14.15 -6.33
N SER A 722 -12.23 15.29 -5.68
CA SER A 722 -10.98 15.64 -5.02
C SER A 722 -10.65 14.70 -3.87
N GLY A 723 -11.67 14.13 -3.21
CA GLY A 723 -11.48 13.29 -2.03
C GLY A 723 -11.03 14.04 -0.78
N ILE A 724 -11.14 15.39 -0.76
CA ILE A 724 -10.77 16.22 0.39
C ILE A 724 -11.71 16.00 1.59
N LEU A 725 -13.00 15.81 1.35
CA LEU A 725 -13.96 15.48 2.41
C LEU A 725 -14.05 13.97 2.68
N GLY A 726 -13.36 13.16 1.86
CA GLY A 726 -13.23 11.72 2.02
C GLY A 726 -14.56 11.01 2.31
N PRO A 727 -14.69 10.31 3.45
CA PRO A 727 -15.89 9.54 3.80
C PRO A 727 -17.13 10.41 4.08
N LEU A 728 -16.97 11.70 4.41
CA LEU A 728 -18.11 12.59 4.67
C LEU A 728 -18.98 12.78 3.42
N MET A 729 -18.35 12.89 2.25
CA MET A 729 -19.09 12.94 0.98
C MET A 729 -19.80 11.62 0.68
N GLU A 730 -19.26 10.48 1.13
CA GLU A 730 -19.96 9.21 0.93
C GLU A 730 -21.26 9.13 1.74
N TYR A 731 -21.24 9.63 2.98
CA TYR A 731 -22.46 9.74 3.80
C TYR A 731 -23.43 10.76 3.23
N ASN A 732 -22.92 11.93 2.80
CA ASN A 732 -23.73 12.95 2.13
C ASN A 732 -24.44 12.37 0.90
N ASN A 733 -23.71 11.74 0.00
CA ASN A 733 -24.27 11.23 -1.26
C ASN A 733 -25.22 10.05 -1.02
N MET A 734 -25.00 9.26 0.05
CA MET A 734 -25.93 8.21 0.46
C MET A 734 -27.24 8.80 1.02
N ALA A 735 -27.15 9.87 1.83
CA ALA A 735 -28.32 10.59 2.34
C ALA A 735 -29.11 11.28 1.21
N GLU A 736 -28.43 11.94 0.27
CA GLU A 736 -29.07 12.53 -0.92
C GLU A 736 -29.82 11.47 -1.69
N LYS A 737 -29.20 10.31 -1.92
CA LYS A 737 -29.85 9.22 -2.64
C LYS A 737 -31.04 8.62 -1.89
N ALA A 738 -30.90 8.40 -0.59
CA ALA A 738 -31.98 7.88 0.25
C ALA A 738 -33.20 8.82 0.31
N THR A 739 -32.95 10.12 0.16
CA THR A 739 -33.98 11.17 0.23
C THR A 739 -34.41 11.68 -1.14
N GLY A 740 -34.02 11.02 -2.24
CA GLY A 740 -34.37 11.44 -3.59
C GLY A 740 -33.81 12.83 -3.99
N GLY A 741 -32.73 13.27 -3.35
CA GLY A 741 -32.10 14.57 -3.53
C GLY A 741 -32.66 15.67 -2.63
N MET A 742 -33.44 15.35 -1.59
CA MET A 742 -33.99 16.35 -0.65
C MET A 742 -33.01 16.79 0.44
N VAL A 743 -32.09 15.92 0.87
CA VAL A 743 -31.15 16.19 1.98
C VAL A 743 -29.71 15.94 1.53
N GLY A 744 -28.91 17.00 1.49
CA GLY A 744 -27.46 16.95 1.28
C GLY A 744 -26.91 18.19 0.59
N LEU A 745 -25.60 18.23 0.36
CA LEU A 745 -24.90 19.36 -0.26
C LEU A 745 -25.38 19.66 -1.68
N GLY A 746 -25.77 18.64 -2.44
CA GLY A 746 -26.37 18.78 -3.76
C GLY A 746 -27.69 19.53 -3.71
N ALA A 747 -28.57 19.12 -2.80
CA ALA A 747 -29.85 19.79 -2.54
C ALA A 747 -29.67 21.24 -2.09
N LEU A 748 -28.72 21.47 -1.16
CA LEU A 748 -28.39 22.80 -0.65
C LEU A 748 -27.87 23.74 -1.75
N LEU A 749 -27.11 23.22 -2.70
CA LEU A 749 -26.52 23.97 -3.81
C LEU A 749 -27.42 23.99 -5.07
N GLY A 750 -28.64 23.44 -5.00
CA GLY A 750 -29.56 23.39 -6.13
C GLY A 750 -29.07 22.51 -7.29
N THR A 751 -28.29 21.48 -7.00
CA THR A 751 -27.70 20.55 -7.98
C THR A 751 -28.24 19.13 -7.82
N SER A 752 -28.17 18.33 -8.88
CA SER A 752 -28.53 16.91 -8.84
C SER A 752 -27.47 16.07 -8.13
N THR A 753 -27.86 14.84 -7.72
CA THR A 753 -26.95 13.83 -7.14
C THR A 753 -25.66 13.72 -8.00
N GLN A 754 -24.53 13.57 -7.33
CA GLN A 754 -23.21 13.56 -7.93
C GLN A 754 -23.05 12.35 -8.85
N SER A 755 -22.35 12.56 -9.97
CA SER A 755 -22.25 11.67 -11.13
C SER A 755 -21.80 10.24 -10.77
N ARG A 756 -20.96 10.10 -9.73
CA ARG A 756 -20.45 8.83 -9.22
C ARG A 756 -21.52 7.97 -8.53
N TYR A 757 -22.55 8.58 -7.95
CA TYR A 757 -23.61 7.93 -7.17
C TYR A 757 -24.93 7.79 -7.94
N ALA A 758 -25.17 8.70 -8.89
CA ALA A 758 -26.29 8.62 -9.82
C ALA A 758 -26.25 7.34 -10.67
N SER A 759 -25.06 6.84 -11.01
CA SER A 759 -24.90 5.65 -11.87
C SER A 759 -24.92 4.30 -11.14
N ARG A 760 -25.24 4.25 -9.84
CA ARG A 760 -25.31 3.00 -9.06
C ARG A 760 -26.76 2.75 -8.63
N GLY A 761 -27.18 1.50 -8.37
CA GLY A 761 -28.44 1.24 -7.64
C GLY A 761 -28.34 1.64 -6.16
N PHE A 762 -29.45 1.81 -5.45
CA PHE A 762 -29.45 2.10 -3.99
C PHE A 762 -28.70 1.00 -3.21
N ILE A 763 -28.97 -0.26 -3.54
CA ILE A 763 -28.32 -1.45 -2.96
C ILE A 763 -26.79 -1.43 -3.18
N GLY A 764 -26.32 -1.16 -4.40
CA GLY A 764 -24.89 -1.04 -4.69
C GLY A 764 -24.20 0.19 -4.07
N SER A 765 -24.94 1.24 -3.75
CA SER A 765 -24.44 2.42 -3.02
C SER A 765 -24.34 2.18 -1.51
N ALA A 766 -25.29 1.45 -0.92
CA ALA A 766 -25.37 1.20 0.52
C ALA A 766 -24.57 -0.03 0.97
N LEU A 767 -24.68 -1.15 0.25
CA LEU A 767 -24.07 -2.44 0.62
C LEU A 767 -22.72 -2.68 -0.06
N GLY A 768 -22.35 -1.85 -1.03
CA GLY A 768 -21.06 -1.88 -1.71
C GLY A 768 -21.08 -2.56 -3.09
N PRO A 769 -19.94 -2.52 -3.82
CA PRO A 769 -19.90 -2.87 -5.24
C PRO A 769 -20.24 -4.33 -5.56
N THR A 770 -19.98 -5.26 -4.63
CA THR A 770 -20.25 -6.70 -4.79
C THR A 770 -21.74 -7.01 -4.90
N PHE A 771 -22.59 -6.34 -4.12
CA PHE A 771 -24.04 -6.55 -4.22
C PHE A 771 -24.58 -6.05 -5.55
N GLY A 772 -24.09 -4.89 -6.03
CA GLY A 772 -24.44 -4.42 -7.38
C GLY A 772 -23.92 -5.34 -8.51
N LEU A 773 -22.81 -6.04 -8.31
CA LEU A 773 -22.32 -7.04 -9.27
C LEU A 773 -23.25 -8.27 -9.31
N LEU A 774 -23.75 -8.73 -8.17
CA LEU A 774 -24.73 -9.82 -8.11
C LEU A 774 -26.02 -9.44 -8.85
N ASP A 775 -26.56 -8.25 -8.62
CA ASP A 775 -27.73 -7.73 -9.34
C ASP A 775 -27.49 -7.72 -10.87
N THR A 776 -26.28 -7.32 -11.30
CA THR A 776 -25.93 -7.28 -12.72
C THR A 776 -25.86 -8.68 -13.33
N VAL A 777 -25.30 -9.65 -12.59
CA VAL A 777 -25.22 -11.05 -13.03
C VAL A 777 -26.60 -11.70 -13.09
N THR A 778 -27.48 -11.42 -12.13
CA THR A 778 -28.85 -11.93 -12.15
C THR A 778 -29.65 -11.34 -13.31
N ASP A 779 -29.50 -10.04 -13.59
CA ASP A 779 -30.14 -9.38 -14.73
C ASP A 779 -29.69 -10.01 -16.07
N VAL A 780 -28.39 -10.24 -16.25
CA VAL A 780 -27.83 -10.89 -17.46
C VAL A 780 -28.34 -12.33 -17.59
N THR A 781 -28.35 -13.09 -16.50
CA THR A 781 -28.77 -14.49 -16.51
C THR A 781 -30.26 -14.60 -16.84
N ALA A 782 -31.11 -13.78 -16.21
CA ALA A 782 -32.54 -13.73 -16.50
C ALA A 782 -32.80 -13.30 -17.96
N GLY A 783 -32.07 -12.31 -18.46
CA GLY A 783 -32.15 -11.86 -19.85
C GLY A 783 -31.83 -12.96 -20.87
N VAL A 784 -30.69 -13.63 -20.69
CA VAL A 784 -30.25 -14.74 -21.57
C VAL A 784 -31.22 -15.92 -21.51
N LEU A 785 -31.72 -16.30 -20.33
CA LEU A 785 -32.69 -17.39 -20.18
C LEU A 785 -34.05 -17.07 -20.80
N ASN A 786 -34.44 -15.80 -20.81
CA ASN A 786 -35.68 -15.33 -21.43
C ASN A 786 -35.53 -15.02 -22.93
N GLY A 787 -34.34 -15.23 -23.52
CA GLY A 787 -34.06 -14.92 -24.93
C GLY A 787 -34.04 -13.42 -25.24
N ASP A 788 -33.94 -12.57 -24.22
CA ASP A 788 -33.87 -11.11 -24.38
C ASP A 788 -32.41 -10.71 -24.62
N ALA A 789 -32.16 -10.07 -25.77
CA ALA A 789 -30.86 -9.51 -26.14
C ALA A 789 -30.93 -7.99 -26.27
N GLY A 790 -31.86 -7.34 -25.56
CA GLY A 790 -32.01 -5.89 -25.57
C GLY A 790 -30.75 -5.13 -25.13
N ASP A 791 -30.68 -3.84 -25.49
CA ASP A 791 -29.51 -2.97 -25.28
C ASP A 791 -29.02 -2.96 -23.82
N ARG A 792 -29.95 -3.08 -22.85
CA ARG A 792 -29.63 -3.18 -21.42
C ARG A 792 -28.81 -4.44 -21.08
N ILE A 793 -29.14 -5.58 -21.67
CA ILE A 793 -28.47 -6.86 -21.41
C ILE A 793 -27.10 -6.88 -22.08
N ILE A 794 -27.01 -6.38 -23.32
CA ILE A 794 -25.72 -6.20 -24.02
C ILE A 794 -24.80 -5.26 -23.23
N HIS A 795 -25.33 -4.14 -22.73
CA HIS A 795 -24.59 -3.22 -21.89
C HIS A 795 -24.11 -3.90 -20.59
N ASN A 796 -24.99 -4.63 -19.89
CA ASN A 796 -24.63 -5.32 -18.66
C ASN A 796 -23.55 -6.41 -18.88
N VAL A 797 -23.67 -7.23 -19.92
CA VAL A 797 -22.65 -8.22 -20.31
C VAL A 797 -21.30 -7.54 -20.54
N ARG A 798 -21.30 -6.40 -21.23
CA ARG A 798 -20.10 -5.60 -21.49
C ARG A 798 -19.48 -5.06 -20.20
N THR A 799 -20.28 -4.62 -19.22
CA THR A 799 -19.76 -4.14 -17.92
C THR A 799 -19.10 -5.23 -17.07
N LEU A 800 -19.39 -6.52 -17.37
CA LEU A 800 -18.76 -7.66 -16.72
C LEU A 800 -17.41 -8.06 -17.35
N LEU A 801 -17.08 -7.54 -18.54
CA LEU A 801 -15.81 -7.82 -19.21
C LEU A 801 -14.64 -7.13 -18.49
N PRO A 802 -13.64 -7.88 -18.00
CA PRO A 802 -12.43 -7.30 -17.41
C PRO A 802 -11.75 -6.33 -18.39
N GLY A 803 -11.36 -5.15 -17.92
CA GLY A 803 -10.65 -4.18 -18.77
C GLY A 803 -11.52 -3.29 -19.65
N ASN A 804 -12.83 -3.54 -19.76
CA ASN A 804 -13.73 -2.74 -20.62
C ASN A 804 -13.73 -1.24 -20.25
N ASN A 805 -13.51 -0.92 -18.98
CA ASN A 805 -13.48 0.46 -18.48
C ASN A 805 -12.06 1.04 -18.33
N LEU A 806 -11.03 0.40 -18.89
CA LEU A 806 -9.68 0.99 -18.95
C LEU A 806 -9.77 2.33 -19.68
N PHE A 807 -9.23 3.40 -19.08
CA PHE A 807 -9.47 4.76 -19.57
C PHE A 807 -9.03 5.00 -21.03
N TRP A 808 -8.09 4.21 -21.54
CA TRP A 808 -7.59 4.26 -22.92
C TRP A 808 -8.30 3.28 -23.88
N ILE A 809 -9.05 2.31 -23.35
CA ILE A 809 -9.87 1.35 -24.12
C ILE A 809 -11.32 1.84 -24.22
N ALA A 810 -11.88 2.34 -23.11
CA ALA A 810 -13.28 2.70 -22.98
C ALA A 810 -13.78 3.65 -24.07
N PRO A 811 -13.05 4.71 -24.48
CA PRO A 811 -13.49 5.59 -25.56
C PRO A 811 -13.65 4.87 -26.91
N ILE A 812 -12.82 3.85 -27.18
CA ILE A 812 -12.88 3.06 -28.41
C ILE A 812 -14.10 2.15 -28.40
N ILE A 813 -14.35 1.45 -27.29
CA ILE A 813 -15.48 0.53 -27.19
C ILE A 813 -16.81 1.30 -27.12
N ASN A 814 -16.84 2.47 -26.48
CA ASN A 814 -18.03 3.31 -26.37
C ASN A 814 -18.55 3.83 -27.72
N GLN A 815 -17.71 3.92 -28.75
CA GLN A 815 -18.15 4.31 -30.10
C GLN A 815 -19.03 3.27 -30.79
N VAL A 816 -18.97 2.01 -30.32
CA VAL A 816 -19.61 0.83 -30.90
C VAL A 816 -20.81 0.36 -30.06
N ASP A 817 -21.05 0.97 -28.89
CA ASP A 817 -22.13 0.61 -27.97
C ASP A 817 -23.42 1.40 -28.28
N PRO A 818 -24.51 0.75 -28.72
CA PRO A 818 -25.78 1.42 -29.00
C PRO A 818 -26.45 1.97 -27.74
N GLY A 819 -26.21 1.41 -26.55
CA GLY A 819 -26.85 1.83 -25.29
C GLY A 819 -26.28 3.10 -24.65
N MET A 820 -25.27 3.72 -25.27
CA MET A 820 -24.68 5.00 -24.84
C MET A 820 -24.81 6.11 -25.90
N ARG A 821 -25.54 5.86 -26.99
CA ARG A 821 -25.90 6.89 -27.98
C ARG A 821 -27.17 7.63 -27.59
#